data_AF-A0ABD3HB88-F1
#
_entry.id   AF-A0ABD3HB88-F1
#
_cell.length_a   1.000
_cell.length_b   1.000
_cell.length_c   1.000
_cell.angle_alpha   90.00
_cell.angle_beta   90.00
_cell.angle_gamma   90.00
#
_symmetry.space_group_name_H-M   'P 1'
#
loop_
_entity.id
_entity.type
_entity.pdbx_description
1 polymer ?
#
loop_
_entity_poly.entity_id
_entity_poly.type
_entity_poly.pdbx_seq_one_letter_code
_entity_poly.pdbx_strand_id
1 'polypeptide(L)'
;MYLMEKTDEYRALKKGTCGSLFCCLYQAQFDENDWYCSITPRRALKIVLQYSGAEVFHPMQERVVALAFDEIAKLLLTESGWRVVAHQLPTLFERAIFPALRFKEQDRLDWEEDEEDYLQKNLPLTMDYIGADHLTPRQSALSLLGMIAMSKRLAGARKVKDRVQDGTVGDTLIFPALLNVALPESFLVPTSEAASNYFGTLMAYGGLRQFLKMQTPDFVTMIIHTRVMPVFSMESSSPYIVATACWLIGTLATCMPKMLNEEIYSGLMKALLTPDQGNVSWRPVRTTAARTMVILLQEMYMPLSWTPLLDGAVTGARSLDVQGAILCFQLLSAFLEAGGPSIAHHIPSITSGVQQELAKYLVPSEGRWSQVAEEGLSVAASLAQIWDATEPQNPDGSQTWQKWKEGSNMMACSLSQLLERAWLQGGESRRFSPPSMCLNDLSLVLAVVLKYTGSSKKVEALKIEALLQVWAELVAPWKAWEEKQDMAVFDVIDEAISLQSRCPFAQLGSTPRKSPQSTDLRTIVTVQGFVTFLSCCMESGCAAAASRACRRAHALLHICISSQEILENTVVCFTNSAIRRLRQLKRSLNTPLVKSLLLVIATCFVLLPTSVEQVLAQNMVTRSSSNRNGFLRWGEAFAALAETGRTPGLSKRTELKLAVITLVRLVSRLSEAEVQYGSAGSALACSCILSILESVFRMKQLEVKLQEESEECYDSGVDEESWVGRSEQYIRYRREQLSRELQKEVQWSTEDDHELELGLLNLIHEEGAVYSCLKRFASKYLTTESVKQPVSDFLEKLPEYRRLLNEQGL
;
A
#
# COMPACT_ATOMS: atom_id res chain seq x y z
N MET A 1 -25.59 -32.41 1.76
CA MET A 1 -26.44 -32.03 0.61
C MET A 1 -25.70 -32.15 -0.72
N TYR A 2 -24.50 -31.58 -0.89
CA TYR A 2 -23.65 -31.77 -2.10
C TYR A 2 -23.29 -33.25 -2.40
N LEU A 3 -23.22 -34.09 -1.37
CA LEU A 3 -22.95 -35.54 -1.47
C LEU A 3 -24.14 -36.41 -1.92
N MET A 4 -25.36 -35.87 -2.01
CA MET A 4 -26.53 -36.66 -2.46
C MET A 4 -26.83 -36.48 -3.95
N GLU A 5 -26.44 -35.36 -4.56
CA GLU A 5 -26.77 -35.06 -5.96
C GLU A 5 -25.89 -35.85 -6.95
N LYS A 6 -24.67 -36.24 -6.56
CA LYS A 6 -23.80 -37.13 -7.37
C LYS A 6 -24.06 -38.63 -7.20
N THR A 7 -25.05 -39.05 -6.40
CA THR A 7 -25.26 -40.49 -6.12
C THR A 7 -25.72 -41.33 -7.32
N ASP A 8 -26.25 -40.72 -8.38
CA ASP A 8 -26.65 -41.47 -9.58
C ASP A 8 -25.44 -41.74 -10.51
N GLU A 9 -24.49 -40.81 -10.64
CA GLU A 9 -23.17 -41.07 -11.26
C GLU A 9 -22.34 -42.07 -10.45
N TYR A 10 -22.45 -42.01 -9.11
CA TYR A 10 -21.79 -42.93 -8.18
C TYR A 10 -22.33 -44.37 -8.26
N ARG A 11 -23.60 -44.55 -8.63
CA ARG A 11 -24.23 -45.88 -8.79
C ARG A 11 -23.80 -46.57 -10.08
N ALA A 12 -23.41 -45.82 -11.13
CA ALA A 12 -22.91 -46.40 -12.38
C ALA A 12 -21.52 -47.06 -12.22
N LEU A 13 -20.68 -46.55 -11.31
CA LEU A 13 -19.36 -47.11 -10.98
C LEU A 13 -19.40 -48.32 -10.03
N LYS A 14 -20.57 -48.63 -9.46
CA LYS A 14 -20.76 -49.70 -8.45
C LYS A 14 -20.60 -51.13 -9.00
N LYS A 15 -20.32 -51.28 -10.29
CA LYS A 15 -20.05 -52.58 -10.95
C LYS A 15 -18.58 -52.81 -11.32
N GLY A 16 -17.65 -51.94 -10.90
CA GLY A 16 -16.22 -52.08 -11.19
C GLY A 16 -15.33 -51.98 -9.94
N THR A 17 -14.22 -52.72 -9.96
CA THR A 17 -13.15 -52.78 -8.95
C THR A 17 -12.62 -51.42 -8.47
N CYS A 18 -12.80 -50.34 -9.25
CA CYS A 18 -12.37 -48.98 -8.91
C CYS A 18 -13.26 -48.30 -7.84
N GLY A 19 -14.57 -48.57 -7.81
CA GLY A 19 -15.50 -47.91 -6.89
C GLY A 19 -15.32 -48.37 -5.43
N SER A 20 -15.06 -49.66 -5.20
CA SER A 20 -14.72 -50.18 -3.87
C SER A 20 -13.36 -49.69 -3.37
N LEU A 21 -12.42 -49.43 -4.28
CA LEU A 21 -11.05 -49.02 -3.97
C LEU A 21 -10.96 -47.54 -3.59
N PHE A 22 -11.75 -46.67 -4.24
CA PHE A 22 -11.91 -45.27 -3.83
C PHE A 22 -12.51 -45.17 -2.43
N CYS A 23 -13.54 -45.96 -2.10
CA CYS A 23 -14.09 -45.99 -0.75
C CYS A 23 -13.06 -46.45 0.30
N CYS A 24 -12.22 -47.45 -0.02
CA CYS A 24 -11.16 -47.89 0.89
C CYS A 24 -10.03 -46.85 1.08
N LEU A 25 -9.59 -46.18 0.02
CA LEU A 25 -8.55 -45.14 0.08
C LEU A 25 -9.06 -43.87 0.78
N TYR A 26 -10.33 -43.52 0.56
CA TYR A 26 -10.99 -42.40 1.24
C TYR A 26 -11.25 -42.69 2.72
N GLN A 27 -11.66 -43.91 3.09
CA GLN A 27 -11.86 -44.31 4.50
C GLN A 27 -10.53 -44.46 5.27
N ALA A 28 -9.45 -44.90 4.62
CA ALA A 28 -8.11 -44.96 5.24
C ALA A 28 -7.54 -43.57 5.59
N GLN A 29 -8.10 -42.48 5.04
CA GLN A 29 -7.75 -41.11 5.41
C GLN A 29 -8.30 -40.69 6.79
N PHE A 30 -9.24 -41.44 7.35
CA PHE A 30 -9.96 -41.08 8.58
C PHE A 30 -9.77 -42.04 9.78
N ASP A 31 -9.32 -43.29 9.58
CA ASP A 31 -9.19 -44.28 10.67
C ASP A 31 -7.77 -44.89 10.77
N GLU A 32 -7.10 -44.70 11.92
CA GLU A 32 -5.82 -45.33 12.30
C GLU A 32 -5.99 -46.83 12.66
N ASN A 33 -6.21 -47.71 11.68
CA ASN A 33 -6.36 -49.15 11.93
C ASN A 33 -5.29 -50.01 11.19
N ASP A 34 -4.45 -50.72 11.96
CA ASP A 34 -3.30 -51.52 11.51
C ASP A 34 -3.59 -52.64 10.49
N TRP A 35 -4.83 -53.14 10.41
CA TRP A 35 -5.18 -54.25 9.51
C TRP A 35 -5.32 -53.81 8.04
N TYR A 36 -5.62 -52.53 7.79
CA TYR A 36 -5.68 -51.96 6.43
C TYR A 36 -4.28 -51.78 5.80
N CYS A 37 -3.22 -51.70 6.61
CA CYS A 37 -1.84 -51.40 6.19
C CYS A 37 -1.18 -52.45 5.28
N SER A 38 -1.70 -53.69 5.18
CA SER A 38 -1.05 -54.76 4.37
C SER A 38 -1.67 -54.98 2.97
N ILE A 39 -2.95 -54.64 2.79
CA ILE A 39 -3.71 -54.87 1.54
C ILE A 39 -3.72 -53.62 0.65
N THR A 40 -3.76 -52.43 1.26
CA THR A 40 -3.77 -51.13 0.56
C THR A 40 -2.49 -50.85 -0.26
N PRO A 41 -1.26 -51.17 0.20
CA PRO A 41 -0.02 -50.92 -0.55
C PRO A 41 0.05 -51.63 -1.89
N ARG A 42 -0.26 -52.94 -1.90
CA ARG A 42 -0.18 -53.77 -3.11
C ARG A 42 -1.25 -53.40 -4.12
N ARG A 43 -2.40 -52.91 -3.65
CA ARG A 43 -3.49 -52.42 -4.50
C ARG A 43 -3.17 -51.04 -5.07
N ALA A 44 -2.63 -50.12 -4.28
CA ALA A 44 -2.15 -48.83 -4.76
C ALA A 44 -1.05 -49.01 -5.82
N LEU A 45 -0.02 -49.82 -5.54
CA LEU A 45 1.02 -50.19 -6.51
C LEU A 45 0.42 -50.79 -7.79
N LYS A 46 -0.57 -51.68 -7.67
CA LYS A 46 -1.24 -52.26 -8.83
C LYS A 46 -2.00 -51.21 -9.64
N ILE A 47 -2.71 -50.29 -9.01
CA ILE A 47 -3.44 -49.20 -9.69
C ILE A 47 -2.46 -48.35 -10.50
N VAL A 48 -1.38 -47.89 -9.87
CA VAL A 48 -0.42 -47.00 -10.51
C VAL A 48 0.37 -47.74 -11.60
N LEU A 49 0.72 -49.02 -11.43
CA LEU A 49 1.38 -49.80 -12.49
C LEU A 49 0.45 -50.22 -13.63
N GLN A 50 -0.87 -50.19 -13.40
CA GLN A 50 -1.92 -50.37 -14.41
C GLN A 50 -2.37 -49.05 -15.03
N TYR A 51 -1.85 -47.91 -14.56
CA TYR A 51 -1.95 -46.62 -15.21
C TYR A 51 -1.09 -46.67 -16.48
N SER A 52 -1.54 -47.44 -17.48
CA SER A 52 -1.01 -47.40 -18.84
C SER A 52 -1.42 -46.06 -19.43
N GLY A 53 -0.49 -45.36 -20.08
CA GLY A 53 -0.66 -44.02 -20.64
C GLY A 53 -1.78 -43.90 -21.68
N ALA A 54 -3.03 -44.00 -21.24
CA ALA A 54 -4.19 -43.60 -22.01
C ALA A 54 -4.11 -42.09 -22.22
N GLU A 55 -4.40 -41.64 -23.43
CA GLU A 55 -4.20 -40.26 -23.85
C GLU A 55 -5.18 -39.28 -23.18
N VAL A 56 -6.34 -39.79 -22.74
CA VAL A 56 -7.42 -39.04 -22.09
C VAL A 56 -8.04 -39.90 -20.96
N PHE A 57 -8.17 -39.34 -19.75
CA PHE A 57 -8.81 -39.98 -18.61
C PHE A 57 -10.03 -39.19 -18.13
N HIS A 58 -11.00 -39.88 -17.54
CA HIS A 58 -12.09 -39.19 -16.84
C HIS A 58 -11.55 -38.56 -15.53
N PRO A 59 -11.98 -37.34 -15.12
CA PRO A 59 -11.45 -36.66 -13.92
C PRO A 59 -11.47 -37.51 -12.64
N MET A 60 -12.48 -38.36 -12.49
CA MET A 60 -12.58 -39.29 -11.35
C MET A 60 -11.52 -40.41 -11.38
N GLN A 61 -11.09 -40.86 -12.56
CA GLN A 61 -9.99 -41.83 -12.71
C GLN A 61 -8.66 -41.19 -12.35
N GLU A 62 -8.44 -39.95 -12.80
CA GLU A 62 -7.25 -39.17 -12.44
C GLU A 62 -7.15 -38.99 -10.93
N ARG A 63 -8.25 -38.63 -10.26
CA ARG A 63 -8.29 -38.50 -8.80
C ARG A 63 -7.96 -39.82 -8.09
N VAL A 64 -8.47 -40.95 -8.57
CA VAL A 64 -8.16 -42.29 -8.00
C VAL A 64 -6.66 -42.61 -8.13
N VAL A 65 -6.05 -42.28 -9.27
CA VAL A 65 -4.62 -42.52 -9.52
C VAL A 65 -3.75 -41.59 -8.67
N ALA A 66 -4.13 -40.31 -8.55
CA ALA A 66 -3.44 -39.35 -7.69
C ALA A 66 -3.44 -39.79 -6.22
N LEU A 67 -4.61 -40.20 -5.69
CA LEU A 67 -4.72 -40.75 -4.34
C LEU A 67 -3.89 -42.04 -4.16
N ALA A 68 -3.76 -42.87 -5.19
CA ALA A 68 -2.92 -44.06 -5.13
C ALA A 68 -1.42 -43.71 -5.05
N PHE A 69 -0.96 -42.67 -5.74
CA PHE A 69 0.39 -42.13 -5.59
C PHE A 69 0.63 -41.57 -4.18
N ASP A 70 -0.32 -40.78 -3.65
CA ASP A 70 -0.23 -40.21 -2.29
C ASP A 70 -0.21 -41.30 -1.21
N GLU A 71 -0.93 -42.40 -1.43
CA GLU A 71 -0.92 -43.53 -0.51
C GLU A 71 0.43 -44.27 -0.54
N ILE A 72 1.03 -44.45 -1.72
CA ILE A 72 2.40 -44.99 -1.84
C ILE A 72 3.38 -44.06 -1.11
N ALA A 73 3.22 -42.74 -1.25
CA ALA A 73 4.02 -41.74 -0.55
C ALA A 73 3.96 -41.88 0.97
N LYS A 74 2.76 -42.01 1.56
CA LYS A 74 2.60 -42.26 3.01
C LYS A 74 3.29 -43.56 3.44
N LEU A 75 3.24 -44.59 2.61
CA LEU A 75 3.87 -45.87 2.91
C LEU A 75 5.40 -45.78 2.96
N LEU A 76 6.01 -44.90 2.16
CA LEU A 76 7.47 -44.65 2.22
C LEU A 76 7.92 -44.06 3.56
N LEU A 77 7.02 -43.42 4.33
CA LEU A 77 7.31 -42.89 5.65
C LEU A 77 7.42 -44.00 6.72
N THR A 78 6.95 -45.21 6.41
CA THR A 78 6.99 -46.36 7.33
C THR A 78 8.09 -47.35 6.93
N GLU A 79 8.81 -47.93 7.89
CA GLU A 79 9.88 -48.91 7.58
C GLU A 79 9.35 -50.17 6.88
N SER A 80 8.16 -50.63 7.26
CA SER A 80 7.50 -51.81 6.68
C SER A 80 7.03 -51.53 5.25
N GLY A 81 6.46 -50.36 4.98
CA GLY A 81 6.06 -49.91 3.65
C GLY A 81 7.27 -49.70 2.73
N TRP A 82 8.35 -49.09 3.23
CA TRP A 82 9.59 -48.91 2.48
C TRP A 82 10.14 -50.24 1.94
N ARG A 83 10.19 -51.31 2.75
CA ARG A 83 10.68 -52.63 2.30
C ARG A 83 9.85 -53.21 1.15
N VAL A 84 8.56 -52.93 1.09
CA VAL A 84 7.68 -53.39 0.00
C VAL A 84 7.94 -52.60 -1.28
N VAL A 85 8.08 -51.28 -1.17
CA VAL A 85 8.25 -50.39 -2.33
C VAL A 85 9.68 -50.41 -2.87
N ALA A 86 10.69 -50.55 -2.01
CA ALA A 86 12.12 -50.47 -2.36
C ALA A 86 12.53 -51.43 -3.49
N HIS A 87 12.03 -52.66 -3.48
CA HIS A 87 12.32 -53.65 -4.52
C HIS A 87 11.66 -53.35 -5.87
N GLN A 88 10.62 -52.51 -5.87
CA GLN A 88 9.87 -52.14 -7.07
C GLN A 88 10.21 -50.74 -7.57
N LEU A 89 11.12 -50.00 -6.93
CA LEU A 89 11.48 -48.62 -7.29
C LEU A 89 11.86 -48.42 -8.77
N PRO A 90 12.72 -49.26 -9.40
CA PRO A 90 13.02 -49.10 -10.82
C PRO A 90 11.77 -49.23 -11.70
N THR A 91 10.95 -50.25 -11.43
CA THR A 91 9.71 -50.52 -12.17
C THR A 91 8.64 -49.46 -11.91
N LEU A 92 8.53 -48.96 -10.68
CA LEU A 92 7.63 -47.88 -10.29
C LEU A 92 8.04 -46.57 -10.96
N PHE A 93 9.33 -46.28 -11.06
CA PHE A 93 9.84 -45.13 -11.77
C PHE A 93 9.52 -45.21 -13.27
N GLU A 94 9.93 -46.29 -13.94
CA GLU A 94 9.81 -46.44 -15.39
C GLU A 94 8.36 -46.60 -15.88
N ARG A 95 7.51 -47.32 -15.15
CA ARG A 95 6.18 -47.72 -15.62
C ARG A 95 5.03 -46.89 -15.07
N ALA A 96 5.30 -46.03 -14.08
CA ALA A 96 4.25 -45.34 -13.33
C ALA A 96 4.59 -43.86 -13.12
N ILE A 97 5.69 -43.55 -12.42
CA ILE A 97 6.06 -42.17 -12.09
C ILE A 97 6.42 -41.39 -13.36
N PHE A 98 7.42 -41.84 -14.13
CA PHE A 98 7.87 -41.11 -15.32
C PHE A 98 6.77 -40.97 -16.38
N PRO A 99 5.97 -42.01 -16.72
CA PRO A 99 4.83 -41.87 -17.61
C PRO A 99 3.76 -40.87 -17.13
N ALA A 100 3.58 -40.71 -15.82
CA ALA A 100 2.64 -39.71 -15.29
C ALA A 100 3.13 -38.27 -15.49
N LEU A 101 4.45 -38.05 -15.56
CA LEU A 101 5.08 -36.74 -15.75
C LEU A 101 5.14 -36.28 -17.21
N ARG A 102 5.06 -37.20 -18.16
CA ARG A 102 5.13 -36.92 -19.60
C ARG A 102 3.99 -36.00 -20.08
N PHE A 103 4.24 -35.33 -21.20
CA PHE A 103 3.21 -34.58 -21.93
C PHE A 103 2.21 -35.55 -22.57
N LYS A 104 0.91 -35.28 -22.38
CA LYS A 104 -0.23 -36.09 -22.83
C LYS A 104 -1.15 -35.26 -23.73
N GLU A 105 -2.02 -35.93 -24.46
CA GLU A 105 -3.00 -35.24 -25.30
C GLU A 105 -4.00 -34.41 -24.50
N GLN A 106 -4.39 -34.88 -23.30
CA GLN A 106 -5.21 -34.10 -22.37
C GLN A 106 -4.58 -32.73 -22.03
N ASP A 107 -3.25 -32.66 -21.92
CA ASP A 107 -2.55 -31.39 -21.62
C ASP A 107 -2.69 -30.39 -22.76
N ARG A 108 -2.73 -30.88 -24.01
CA ARG A 108 -2.95 -30.05 -25.20
C ARG A 108 -4.37 -29.51 -25.23
N LEU A 109 -5.36 -30.36 -24.92
CA LEU A 109 -6.77 -29.97 -24.86
C LEU A 109 -7.02 -28.95 -23.75
N ASP A 110 -6.51 -29.21 -22.54
CA ASP A 110 -6.63 -28.28 -21.41
C ASP A 110 -6.03 -26.91 -21.75
N TRP A 111 -4.88 -26.88 -22.44
CA TRP A 111 -4.26 -25.62 -22.88
C TRP A 111 -5.10 -24.87 -23.92
N GLU A 112 -5.75 -25.58 -24.84
CA GLU A 112 -6.60 -24.98 -25.89
C GLU A 112 -7.97 -24.53 -25.34
N GLU A 113 -8.51 -25.22 -24.33
CA GLU A 113 -9.83 -24.94 -23.73
C GLU A 113 -9.77 -23.91 -22.60
N ASP A 114 -8.85 -24.05 -21.65
CA ASP A 114 -8.67 -23.16 -20.50
C ASP A 114 -7.21 -23.11 -20.04
N GLU A 115 -6.51 -22.11 -20.56
CA GLU A 115 -5.11 -21.83 -20.26
C GLU A 115 -4.82 -21.66 -18.75
N GLU A 116 -5.74 -21.07 -17.99
CA GLU A 116 -5.53 -20.82 -16.55
C GLU A 116 -5.70 -22.09 -15.74
N ASP A 117 -6.69 -22.92 -16.07
CA ASP A 117 -6.88 -24.25 -15.48
C ASP A 117 -5.69 -25.16 -15.79
N TYR A 118 -5.15 -25.13 -17.02
CA TYR A 118 -3.91 -25.81 -17.36
C TYR A 118 -2.76 -25.38 -16.45
N LEU A 119 -2.54 -24.07 -16.29
CA LEU A 119 -1.45 -23.54 -15.46
C LEU A 119 -1.58 -23.99 -14.00
N GLN A 120 -2.79 -23.97 -13.44
CA GLN A 120 -3.05 -24.37 -12.06
C GLN A 120 -2.85 -25.87 -11.84
N LYS A 121 -3.27 -26.71 -12.79
CA LYS A 121 -3.14 -28.18 -12.71
C LYS A 121 -1.71 -28.66 -12.96
N ASN A 122 -1.05 -28.10 -13.97
CA ASN A 122 0.16 -28.71 -14.54
C ASN A 122 1.45 -28.00 -14.18
N LEU A 123 1.41 -26.69 -13.93
CA LEU A 123 2.57 -25.87 -13.57
C LEU A 123 2.31 -25.07 -12.27
N PRO A 124 1.91 -25.72 -11.15
CA PRO A 124 1.68 -25.04 -9.89
C PRO A 124 2.99 -24.49 -9.32
N LEU A 125 2.97 -23.27 -8.79
CA LEU A 125 4.18 -22.59 -8.31
C LEU A 125 4.35 -22.67 -6.78
N THR A 126 3.29 -22.99 -6.05
CA THR A 126 3.34 -23.27 -4.61
C THR A 126 2.76 -24.66 -4.38
N MET A 127 3.58 -25.57 -3.88
CA MET A 127 3.14 -26.94 -3.57
C MET A 127 2.18 -26.99 -2.36
N ASP A 128 2.05 -25.88 -1.61
CA ASP A 128 1.43 -25.84 -0.29
C ASP A 128 -0.09 -25.56 -0.29
N TYR A 129 -0.70 -25.20 -1.42
CA TYR A 129 -2.15 -24.94 -1.50
C TYR A 129 -2.80 -25.52 -2.76
N ILE A 130 -2.80 -26.84 -2.86
CA ILE A 130 -3.65 -27.55 -3.83
C ILE A 130 -4.97 -27.84 -3.14
N GLY A 131 -6.01 -27.06 -3.46
CA GLY A 131 -7.37 -27.38 -3.03
C GLY A 131 -7.77 -28.78 -3.51
N ALA A 132 -8.64 -29.47 -2.75
CA ALA A 132 -9.03 -30.87 -3.02
C ALA A 132 -9.63 -31.13 -4.43
N ASP A 133 -9.95 -30.08 -5.17
CA ASP A 133 -10.50 -30.12 -6.53
C ASP A 133 -9.43 -30.14 -7.64
N HIS A 134 -8.16 -29.86 -7.34
CA HIS A 134 -7.06 -29.79 -8.33
C HIS A 134 -6.00 -30.90 -8.18
N LEU A 135 -6.33 -32.00 -7.48
CA LEU A 135 -5.41 -33.12 -7.26
C LEU A 135 -5.18 -33.92 -8.56
N THR A 136 -4.00 -33.79 -9.17
CA THR A 136 -3.65 -34.51 -10.41
C THR A 136 -2.63 -35.64 -10.18
N PRO A 137 -2.68 -36.74 -10.98
CA PRO A 137 -1.69 -37.80 -10.95
C PRO A 137 -0.25 -37.30 -11.12
N ARG A 138 -0.06 -36.26 -11.94
CA ARG A 138 1.25 -35.64 -12.21
C ARG A 138 1.84 -35.03 -10.95
N GLN A 139 1.05 -34.23 -10.21
CA GLN A 139 1.49 -33.60 -8.96
C GLN A 139 1.83 -34.63 -7.88
N SER A 140 0.97 -35.64 -7.68
CA SER A 140 1.22 -36.71 -6.71
C SER A 140 2.45 -37.56 -7.08
N ALA A 141 2.63 -37.86 -8.37
CA ALA A 141 3.83 -38.57 -8.86
C ALA A 141 5.11 -37.73 -8.67
N LEU A 142 5.04 -36.42 -8.89
CA LEU A 142 6.15 -35.49 -8.71
C LEU A 142 6.57 -35.37 -7.23
N SER A 143 5.60 -35.29 -6.33
CA SER A 143 5.84 -35.34 -4.87
C SER A 143 6.46 -36.67 -4.44
N LEU A 144 5.92 -37.80 -4.93
CA LEU A 144 6.47 -39.12 -4.66
C LEU A 144 7.92 -39.26 -5.16
N LEU A 145 8.22 -38.75 -6.35
CA LEU A 145 9.56 -38.75 -6.92
C LEU A 145 10.57 -38.02 -6.00
N GLY A 146 10.19 -36.84 -5.50
CA GLY A 146 11.03 -36.08 -4.56
C GLY A 146 11.34 -36.86 -3.29
N MET A 147 10.34 -37.53 -2.70
CA MET A 147 10.55 -38.37 -1.51
C MET A 147 11.44 -39.58 -1.79
N ILE A 148 11.23 -40.27 -2.93
CA ILE A 148 12.06 -41.41 -3.33
C ILE A 148 13.51 -40.94 -3.53
N ALA A 149 13.73 -39.81 -4.21
CA ALA A 149 15.08 -39.31 -4.47
C ALA A 149 15.88 -39.02 -3.19
N MET A 150 15.22 -38.54 -2.15
CA MET A 150 15.84 -38.23 -0.85
C MET A 150 16.12 -39.47 0.00
N SER A 151 15.57 -40.63 -0.36
CA SER A 151 15.74 -41.85 0.42
C SER A 151 17.16 -42.42 0.32
N LYS A 152 17.71 -42.85 1.46
CA LYS A 152 18.96 -43.62 1.51
C LYS A 152 18.65 -45.09 1.26
N ARG A 153 19.48 -45.78 0.48
CA ARG A 153 19.39 -47.25 0.40
C ARG A 153 19.81 -47.83 1.76
N LEU A 154 18.92 -48.52 2.45
CA LEU A 154 19.32 -49.38 3.58
C LEU A 154 20.21 -50.50 3.04
N ALA A 155 21.46 -50.52 3.49
CA ALA A 155 22.46 -51.52 3.14
C ALA A 155 22.04 -52.93 3.59
N GLY A 156 21.30 -53.63 2.73
CA GLY A 156 20.91 -55.01 2.91
C GLY A 156 21.65 -55.93 1.94
N ALA A 157 22.61 -56.69 2.47
CA ALA A 157 23.24 -57.91 1.91
C ALA A 157 24.43 -57.75 0.93
N ARG A 158 25.62 -57.46 1.46
CA ARG A 158 26.77 -58.40 1.58
C ARG A 158 28.02 -57.60 1.96
N LYS A 159 28.76 -58.07 2.97
CA LYS A 159 30.10 -57.55 3.32
C LYS A 159 31.04 -57.74 2.12
N VAL A 160 31.23 -56.71 1.31
CA VAL A 160 32.42 -56.54 0.48
C VAL A 160 33.05 -55.23 0.90
N LYS A 161 34.29 -55.37 1.35
CA LYS A 161 35.11 -54.34 1.95
C LYS A 161 35.70 -53.52 0.81
N ASP A 162 34.97 -52.52 0.33
CA ASP A 162 35.57 -51.44 -0.46
C ASP A 162 34.73 -50.16 -0.40
N ARG A 163 35.45 -49.04 -0.56
CA ARG A 163 35.11 -47.68 -0.13
C ARG A 163 33.94 -47.07 -0.94
N VAL A 164 33.09 -46.30 -0.23
CA VAL A 164 32.12 -45.31 -0.73
C VAL A 164 30.96 -45.85 -1.58
N GLN A 165 29.84 -46.22 -0.93
CA GLN A 165 28.51 -46.19 -1.56
C GLN A 165 27.50 -45.57 -0.59
N ASP A 166 27.75 -44.33 -0.15
CA ASP A 166 26.77 -43.47 0.51
C ASP A 166 26.08 -42.61 -0.55
N GLY A 167 25.24 -43.23 -1.39
CA GLY A 167 24.44 -42.55 -2.41
C GLY A 167 22.94 -42.66 -2.14
N THR A 168 22.19 -41.62 -2.46
CA THR A 168 20.72 -41.66 -2.41
C THR A 168 20.15 -42.45 -3.60
N VAL A 169 18.86 -42.78 -3.56
CA VAL A 169 18.17 -43.33 -4.74
C VAL A 169 18.15 -42.31 -5.89
N GLY A 170 18.18 -41.00 -5.58
CA GLY A 170 18.36 -39.93 -6.55
C GLY A 170 19.64 -40.10 -7.37
N ASP A 171 20.78 -40.30 -6.71
CA ASP A 171 22.10 -40.42 -7.36
C ASP A 171 22.25 -41.69 -8.19
N THR A 172 21.69 -42.79 -7.70
CA THR A 172 22.00 -44.14 -8.22
C THR A 172 21.01 -44.66 -9.26
N LEU A 173 19.76 -44.16 -9.26
CA LEU A 173 18.69 -44.66 -10.12
C LEU A 173 18.02 -43.54 -10.93
N ILE A 174 17.51 -42.52 -10.24
CA ILE A 174 16.66 -41.52 -10.89
C ILE A 174 17.49 -40.64 -11.84
N PHE A 175 18.59 -40.06 -11.34
CA PHE A 175 19.37 -39.12 -12.13
C PHE A 175 20.03 -39.75 -13.36
N PRO A 176 20.66 -40.94 -13.29
CA PRO A 176 21.17 -41.64 -14.48
C PRO A 176 20.07 -41.91 -15.53
N ALA A 177 18.87 -42.27 -15.09
CA ALA A 177 17.76 -42.52 -16.01
C ALA A 177 17.31 -41.24 -16.74
N LEU A 178 17.27 -40.10 -16.04
CA LEU A 178 16.94 -38.81 -16.64
C LEU A 178 18.02 -38.31 -17.61
N LEU A 179 19.30 -38.55 -17.33
CA LEU A 179 20.39 -38.16 -18.21
C LEU A 179 20.37 -38.89 -19.57
N ASN A 180 19.85 -40.11 -19.61
CA ASN A 180 19.74 -40.90 -20.84
C ASN A 180 18.73 -40.32 -21.84
N VAL A 181 17.82 -39.46 -21.39
CA VAL A 181 16.89 -38.76 -22.29
C VAL A 181 17.66 -37.63 -23.00
N ALA A 182 17.82 -37.74 -24.32
CA ALA A 182 18.52 -36.73 -25.12
C ALA A 182 17.66 -35.46 -25.30
N LEU A 183 18.32 -34.32 -25.54
CA LEU A 183 17.65 -33.10 -26.01
C LEU A 183 17.16 -33.35 -27.44
N PRO A 184 15.85 -33.21 -27.75
CA PRO A 184 15.34 -33.35 -29.11
C PRO A 184 15.87 -32.27 -30.05
N GLU A 185 16.04 -32.60 -31.34
CA GLU A 185 16.45 -31.63 -32.37
C GLU A 185 15.33 -30.63 -32.71
N SER A 186 14.07 -31.02 -32.52
CA SER A 186 12.89 -30.18 -32.77
C SER A 186 11.74 -30.51 -31.83
N PHE A 187 10.96 -29.50 -31.45
CA PHE A 187 9.77 -29.63 -30.61
C PHE A 187 8.45 -29.37 -31.35
N LEU A 188 8.45 -29.27 -32.68
CA LEU A 188 7.24 -28.95 -33.46
C LEU A 188 6.06 -29.89 -33.20
N VAL A 189 6.35 -31.16 -32.90
CA VAL A 189 5.33 -32.16 -32.52
C VAL A 189 5.49 -32.50 -31.04
N PRO A 190 4.76 -31.83 -30.13
CA PRO A 190 4.93 -31.99 -28.68
C PRO A 190 4.53 -33.39 -28.17
N THR A 191 3.66 -34.10 -28.90
CA THR A 191 3.26 -35.48 -28.61
C THR A 191 4.25 -36.53 -29.14
N SER A 192 5.29 -36.12 -29.87
CA SER A 192 6.34 -37.06 -30.27
C SER A 192 6.98 -37.68 -29.04
N GLU A 193 7.38 -38.95 -29.15
CA GLU A 193 7.93 -39.68 -28.00
C GLU A 193 9.14 -38.96 -27.39
N ALA A 194 10.01 -38.40 -28.23
CA ALA A 194 11.17 -37.63 -27.80
C ALA A 194 10.79 -36.34 -27.04
N ALA A 195 9.86 -35.53 -27.57
CA ALA A 195 9.43 -34.29 -26.93
C ALA A 195 8.64 -34.55 -25.63
N SER A 196 7.75 -35.54 -25.63
CA SER A 196 6.97 -35.96 -24.47
C SER A 196 7.85 -36.51 -23.35
N ASN A 197 8.87 -37.31 -23.69
CA ASN A 197 9.88 -37.77 -22.73
C ASN A 197 10.70 -36.60 -22.19
N TYR A 198 11.09 -35.65 -23.05
CA TYR A 198 11.85 -34.48 -22.62
C TYR A 198 11.06 -33.58 -21.67
N PHE A 199 9.77 -33.34 -21.95
CA PHE A 199 8.85 -32.66 -21.04
C PHE A 199 8.83 -33.36 -19.67
N GLY A 200 8.65 -34.69 -19.67
CA GLY A 200 8.66 -35.49 -18.44
C GLY A 200 9.98 -35.37 -17.66
N THR A 201 11.11 -35.25 -18.36
CA THR A 201 12.42 -35.02 -17.74
C THR A 201 12.51 -33.66 -17.06
N LEU A 202 12.02 -32.58 -17.68
CA LEU A 202 11.97 -31.26 -17.05
C LEU A 202 11.07 -31.25 -15.80
N MET A 203 9.89 -31.88 -15.88
CA MET A 203 9.00 -32.05 -14.73
C MET A 203 9.67 -32.84 -13.61
N ALA A 204 10.38 -33.92 -13.95
CA ALA A 204 11.10 -34.74 -12.99
C ALA A 204 12.16 -33.92 -12.24
N TYR A 205 12.93 -33.07 -12.92
CA TYR A 205 13.88 -32.18 -12.24
C TYR A 205 13.21 -31.23 -11.23
N GLY A 206 12.00 -30.76 -11.51
CA GLY A 206 11.22 -29.95 -10.56
C GLY A 206 10.83 -30.76 -9.30
N GLY A 207 10.44 -32.02 -9.48
CA GLY A 207 10.20 -32.96 -8.36
C GLY A 207 11.45 -33.27 -7.53
N LEU A 208 12.63 -33.13 -8.13
CA LEU A 208 13.93 -33.31 -7.47
C LEU A 208 14.43 -32.06 -6.73
N ARG A 209 13.63 -31.01 -6.57
CA ARG A 209 14.02 -29.76 -5.89
C ARG A 209 14.79 -29.98 -4.58
N GLN A 210 14.26 -30.78 -3.65
CA GLN A 210 14.92 -31.03 -2.36
C GLN A 210 16.22 -31.81 -2.51
N PHE A 211 16.28 -32.74 -3.47
CA PHE A 211 17.49 -33.48 -3.79
C PHE A 211 18.56 -32.56 -4.38
N LEU A 212 18.21 -31.72 -5.35
CA LEU A 212 19.12 -30.76 -5.99
C LEU A 212 19.65 -29.71 -5.01
N LYS A 213 18.84 -29.31 -4.01
CA LYS A 213 19.29 -28.43 -2.92
C LYS A 213 20.43 -29.03 -2.09
N MET A 214 20.54 -30.37 -2.04
CA MET A 214 21.62 -31.08 -1.33
C MET A 214 22.87 -31.31 -2.20
N GLN A 215 22.80 -31.02 -3.50
CA GLN A 215 23.89 -31.24 -4.45
C GLN A 215 24.82 -30.02 -4.53
N THR A 216 25.97 -30.20 -5.19
CA THR A 216 26.90 -29.07 -5.42
C THR A 216 26.30 -28.06 -6.40
N PRO A 217 26.63 -26.76 -6.26
CA PRO A 217 26.16 -25.74 -7.19
C PRO A 217 26.59 -26.02 -8.64
N ASP A 218 27.78 -26.60 -8.86
CA ASP A 218 28.25 -26.99 -10.19
C ASP A 218 27.35 -28.05 -10.85
N PHE A 219 26.80 -28.97 -10.05
CA PHE A 219 25.88 -29.98 -10.53
C PHE A 219 24.56 -29.37 -10.99
N VAL A 220 24.02 -28.42 -10.21
CA VAL A 220 22.81 -27.67 -10.58
C VAL A 220 23.07 -26.80 -11.81
N THR A 221 24.24 -26.16 -11.90
CA THR A 221 24.68 -25.39 -13.07
C THR A 221 24.68 -26.26 -14.33
N MET A 222 25.28 -27.45 -14.25
CA MET A 222 25.34 -28.39 -15.38
C MET A 222 23.93 -28.74 -15.89
N ILE A 223 23.00 -29.04 -14.99
CA ILE A 223 21.61 -29.39 -15.38
C ILE A 223 20.96 -28.20 -16.09
N ILE A 224 21.02 -27.01 -15.51
CA ILE A 224 20.37 -25.82 -16.09
C ILE A 224 20.98 -25.50 -17.46
N HIS A 225 22.31 -25.45 -17.56
CA HIS A 225 23.00 -25.09 -18.80
C HIS A 225 22.82 -26.14 -19.91
N THR A 226 22.77 -27.43 -19.58
CA THR A 226 22.66 -28.50 -20.59
C THR A 226 21.22 -28.87 -20.94
N ARG A 227 20.25 -28.65 -20.03
CA ARG A 227 18.86 -29.10 -20.19
C ARG A 227 17.84 -27.97 -20.24
N VAL A 228 18.09 -26.84 -19.59
CA VAL A 228 17.06 -25.80 -19.48
C VAL A 228 17.36 -24.65 -20.45
N MET A 229 18.57 -24.10 -20.42
CA MET A 229 18.93 -22.95 -21.23
C MET A 229 18.83 -23.15 -22.75
N PRO A 230 19.17 -24.34 -23.32
CA PRO A 230 19.03 -24.56 -24.76
C PRO A 230 17.60 -24.37 -25.27
N VAL A 231 16.58 -24.65 -24.44
CA VAL A 231 15.15 -24.51 -24.80
C VAL A 231 14.82 -23.07 -25.23
N PHE A 232 15.42 -22.07 -24.58
CA PHE A 232 15.20 -20.66 -24.91
C PHE A 232 15.90 -20.22 -26.20
N SER A 233 16.87 -20.99 -26.69
CA SER A 233 17.69 -20.64 -27.85
C SER A 233 17.28 -21.35 -29.14
N MET A 234 16.47 -22.41 -29.06
CA MET A 234 16.02 -23.17 -30.22
C MET A 234 15.01 -22.40 -31.07
N GLU A 235 15.10 -22.56 -32.40
CA GLU A 235 14.20 -21.91 -33.37
C GLU A 235 12.85 -22.64 -33.48
N SER A 236 12.84 -23.97 -33.30
CA SER A 236 11.65 -24.82 -33.37
C SER A 236 11.14 -25.23 -31.98
N SER A 237 10.98 -24.25 -31.09
CA SER A 237 10.53 -24.46 -29.72
C SER A 237 9.01 -24.58 -29.62
N SER A 238 8.56 -25.45 -28.71
CA SER A 238 7.14 -25.63 -28.41
C SER A 238 6.75 -24.81 -27.17
N PRO A 239 5.60 -24.11 -27.18
CA PRO A 239 5.17 -23.30 -26.03
C PRO A 239 5.04 -24.15 -24.75
N TYR A 240 4.60 -25.40 -24.87
CA TYR A 240 4.51 -26.32 -23.73
C TYR A 240 5.87 -26.54 -23.05
N ILE A 241 6.93 -26.75 -23.83
CA ILE A 241 8.29 -27.02 -23.33
C ILE A 241 8.91 -25.75 -22.74
N VAL A 242 8.71 -24.60 -23.39
CA VAL A 242 9.21 -23.31 -22.89
C VAL A 242 8.55 -22.94 -21.57
N ALA A 243 7.23 -23.10 -21.44
CA ALA A 243 6.51 -22.87 -20.18
C ALA A 243 7.03 -23.78 -19.06
N THR A 244 7.26 -25.08 -19.34
CA THR A 244 7.83 -26.00 -18.36
C THR A 244 9.27 -25.62 -17.97
N ALA A 245 10.09 -25.15 -18.91
CA ALA A 245 11.42 -24.65 -18.61
C ALA A 245 11.38 -23.41 -17.70
N CYS A 246 10.47 -22.45 -17.96
CA CYS A 246 10.23 -21.31 -17.08
C CYS A 246 9.78 -21.76 -15.68
N TRP A 247 8.83 -22.67 -15.58
CA TRP A 247 8.33 -23.22 -14.31
C TRP A 247 9.43 -23.93 -13.51
N LEU A 248 10.29 -24.71 -14.19
CA LEU A 248 11.40 -25.42 -13.56
C LEU A 248 12.40 -24.44 -12.92
N ILE A 249 12.73 -23.34 -13.62
CA ILE A 249 13.58 -22.28 -13.07
C ILE A 249 12.99 -21.72 -11.77
N GLY A 250 11.69 -21.40 -11.76
CA GLY A 250 11.01 -20.89 -10.56
C GLY A 250 11.01 -21.91 -9.42
N THR A 251 10.76 -23.18 -9.74
CA THR A 251 10.79 -24.28 -8.76
C THR A 251 12.16 -24.45 -8.11
N LEU A 252 13.23 -24.22 -8.87
CA LEU A 252 14.61 -24.36 -8.40
C LEU A 252 15.19 -23.08 -7.78
N ALA A 253 14.44 -21.98 -7.71
CA ALA A 253 14.89 -20.67 -7.22
C ALA A 253 15.80 -20.73 -5.98
N THR A 254 15.42 -21.53 -4.98
CA THR A 254 16.15 -21.69 -3.70
C THR A 254 17.54 -22.33 -3.80
N CYS A 255 17.89 -22.96 -4.91
CA CYS A 255 19.19 -23.60 -5.13
C CYS A 255 19.89 -23.14 -6.42
N MET A 256 19.46 -22.01 -7.00
CA MET A 256 20.03 -21.49 -8.24
C MET A 256 21.44 -20.92 -8.05
N PRO A 257 22.43 -21.35 -8.86
CA PRO A 257 23.78 -20.77 -8.86
C PRO A 257 23.76 -19.31 -9.33
N LYS A 258 24.56 -18.44 -8.68
CA LYS A 258 24.65 -17.01 -9.05
C LYS A 258 25.23 -16.77 -10.44
N MET A 259 26.11 -17.65 -10.92
CA MET A 259 26.78 -17.52 -12.22
C MET A 259 25.82 -17.54 -13.42
N LEU A 260 24.61 -18.10 -13.26
CA LEU A 260 23.61 -18.21 -14.32
C LEU A 260 22.63 -17.03 -14.35
N ASN A 261 22.79 -16.05 -13.46
CA ASN A 261 21.78 -15.02 -13.21
C ASN A 261 21.36 -14.26 -14.49
N GLU A 262 22.33 -13.72 -15.23
CA GLU A 262 22.06 -12.96 -16.45
C GLU A 262 21.41 -13.84 -17.53
N GLU A 263 21.88 -15.08 -17.68
CA GLU A 263 21.38 -16.02 -18.67
C GLU A 263 19.92 -16.40 -18.40
N ILE A 264 19.58 -16.65 -17.13
CA ILE A 264 18.23 -17.00 -16.68
C ILE A 264 17.28 -15.83 -16.91
N TYR A 265 17.62 -14.64 -16.41
CA TYR A 265 16.78 -13.46 -16.56
C TYR A 265 16.57 -13.09 -18.04
N SER A 266 17.62 -13.23 -18.86
CA SER A 266 17.54 -13.05 -20.31
C SER A 266 16.62 -14.08 -20.98
N GLY A 267 16.75 -15.36 -20.64
CA GLY A 267 15.90 -16.43 -21.17
C GLY A 267 14.43 -16.26 -20.80
N LEU A 268 14.16 -15.91 -19.54
CA LEU A 268 12.80 -15.62 -19.07
C LEU A 268 12.23 -14.37 -19.76
N MET A 269 13.04 -13.33 -19.97
CA MET A 269 12.59 -12.11 -20.67
C MET A 269 12.29 -12.39 -22.14
N LYS A 270 13.08 -13.23 -22.79
CA LYS A 270 12.82 -13.71 -24.15
C LYS A 270 11.48 -14.46 -24.22
N ALA A 271 11.21 -15.34 -23.25
CA ALA A 271 9.95 -16.09 -23.18
C ALA A 271 8.74 -15.16 -22.95
N LEU A 272 8.87 -14.15 -22.07
CA LEU A 272 7.83 -13.15 -21.82
C LEU A 272 7.47 -12.35 -23.09
N LEU A 273 8.47 -11.95 -23.87
CA LEU A 273 8.30 -11.10 -25.05
C LEU A 273 7.98 -11.88 -26.34
N THR A 274 7.87 -13.21 -26.26
CA THR A 274 7.57 -14.01 -27.45
C THR A 274 6.10 -13.80 -27.86
N PRO A 275 5.84 -13.33 -29.10
CA PRO A 275 4.48 -13.19 -29.62
C PRO A 275 3.89 -14.56 -29.92
N ASP A 276 2.56 -14.63 -30.08
CA ASP A 276 1.89 -15.87 -30.44
C ASP A 276 2.34 -16.32 -31.84
N GLN A 277 2.72 -17.60 -31.97
CA GLN A 277 3.17 -18.19 -33.22
C GLN A 277 2.20 -19.28 -33.66
N GLY A 278 1.63 -19.13 -34.87
CA GLY A 278 0.67 -20.08 -35.43
C GLY A 278 -0.68 -20.04 -34.70
N ASN A 279 -1.29 -21.21 -34.50
CA ASN A 279 -2.62 -21.34 -33.89
C ASN A 279 -2.59 -21.65 -32.39
N VAL A 280 -1.40 -21.79 -31.79
CA VAL A 280 -1.25 -22.13 -30.37
C VAL A 280 -0.91 -20.86 -29.58
N SER A 281 -1.67 -20.61 -28.52
CA SER A 281 -1.45 -19.46 -27.64
C SER A 281 -0.14 -19.59 -26.86
N TRP A 282 0.68 -18.53 -26.87
CA TRP A 282 1.89 -18.44 -26.05
C TRP A 282 1.63 -17.73 -24.71
N ARG A 283 0.39 -17.35 -24.41
CA ARG A 283 0.05 -16.68 -23.16
C ARG A 283 0.49 -17.47 -21.92
N PRO A 284 0.31 -18.81 -21.81
CA PRO A 284 0.78 -19.51 -20.62
C PRO A 284 2.31 -19.46 -20.48
N VAL A 285 3.07 -19.42 -21.57
CA VAL A 285 4.53 -19.20 -21.54
C VAL A 285 4.85 -17.84 -20.90
N ARG A 286 4.17 -16.79 -21.35
CA ARG A 286 4.35 -15.42 -20.83
C ARG A 286 4.00 -15.36 -19.34
N THR A 287 2.85 -15.91 -18.96
CA THR A 287 2.38 -15.98 -17.57
C THR A 287 3.35 -16.74 -16.68
N THR A 288 3.82 -17.92 -17.09
CA THR A 288 4.80 -18.68 -16.30
C THR A 288 6.14 -17.96 -16.21
N ALA A 289 6.63 -17.33 -17.29
CA ALA A 289 7.87 -16.57 -17.26
C ALA A 289 7.81 -15.39 -16.28
N ALA A 290 6.75 -14.59 -16.33
CA ALA A 290 6.53 -13.48 -15.41
C ALA A 290 6.43 -13.96 -13.96
N ARG A 291 5.62 -15.00 -13.69
CA ARG A 291 5.48 -15.56 -12.34
C ARG A 291 6.79 -16.13 -11.82
N THR A 292 7.59 -16.78 -12.66
CA THR A 292 8.92 -17.28 -12.30
C THR A 292 9.84 -16.13 -11.90
N MET A 293 9.85 -15.01 -12.63
CA MET A 293 10.65 -13.85 -12.23
C MET A 293 10.23 -13.31 -10.86
N VAL A 294 8.93 -13.22 -10.58
CA VAL A 294 8.43 -12.81 -9.25
C VAL A 294 8.93 -13.75 -8.15
N ILE A 295 8.90 -15.07 -8.38
CA ILE A 295 9.42 -16.07 -7.42
C ILE A 295 10.92 -15.90 -7.18
N LEU A 296 11.70 -15.69 -8.24
CA LEU A 296 13.14 -15.44 -8.11
C LEU A 296 13.41 -14.23 -7.22
N LEU A 297 12.62 -13.16 -7.35
CA LEU A 297 12.75 -11.96 -6.50
C LEU A 297 12.34 -12.24 -5.05
N GLN A 298 11.24 -12.97 -4.83
CA GLN A 298 10.78 -13.37 -3.49
C GLN A 298 11.80 -14.25 -2.75
N GLU A 299 12.47 -15.14 -3.48
CA GLU A 299 13.56 -16.00 -2.97
C GLU A 299 14.93 -15.29 -2.95
N MET A 300 14.94 -13.95 -3.07
CA MET A 300 16.13 -13.09 -3.00
C MET A 300 17.20 -13.37 -4.07
N TYR A 301 16.83 -14.01 -5.19
CA TYR A 301 17.69 -14.20 -6.36
C TYR A 301 17.64 -12.95 -7.26
N MET A 302 18.18 -11.83 -6.77
CA MET A 302 18.11 -10.53 -7.44
C MET A 302 18.88 -10.49 -8.77
N PRO A 303 18.39 -9.75 -9.79
CA PRO A 303 19.10 -9.59 -11.05
C PRO A 303 20.37 -8.73 -10.89
N LEU A 304 21.42 -9.06 -11.63
CA LEU A 304 22.65 -8.25 -11.68
C LEU A 304 22.46 -6.93 -12.45
N SER A 305 21.53 -6.90 -13.41
CA SER A 305 21.20 -5.73 -14.22
C SER A 305 19.68 -5.57 -14.35
N TRP A 306 19.18 -4.40 -13.94
CA TRP A 306 17.75 -4.08 -13.97
C TRP A 306 17.27 -3.53 -15.31
N THR A 307 18.14 -2.87 -16.07
CA THR A 307 17.79 -2.22 -17.34
C THR A 307 17.07 -3.14 -18.33
N PRO A 308 17.58 -4.33 -18.69
CA PRO A 308 16.90 -5.19 -19.67
C PRO A 308 15.55 -5.71 -19.17
N LEU A 309 15.37 -5.80 -17.86
CA LEU A 309 14.12 -6.25 -17.25
C LEU A 309 13.05 -5.15 -17.27
N LEU A 310 13.43 -3.94 -16.88
CA LEU A 310 12.53 -2.79 -16.86
C LEU A 310 12.12 -2.39 -18.29
N ASP A 311 13.08 -2.27 -19.20
CA ASP A 311 12.81 -1.96 -20.62
C ASP A 311 12.02 -3.10 -21.29
N GLY A 312 12.34 -4.35 -20.94
CA GLY A 312 11.61 -5.53 -21.39
C GLY A 312 10.14 -5.48 -20.98
N ALA A 313 9.83 -5.22 -19.70
CA ALA A 313 8.44 -5.11 -19.23
C ALA A 313 7.68 -3.98 -19.94
N VAL A 314 8.29 -2.80 -20.12
CA VAL A 314 7.67 -1.70 -20.88
C VAL A 314 7.43 -2.09 -22.34
N THR A 315 8.39 -2.79 -22.97
CA THR A 315 8.25 -3.27 -24.35
C THR A 315 7.17 -4.34 -24.48
N GLY A 316 7.02 -5.22 -23.49
CA GLY A 316 5.95 -6.21 -23.42
C GLY A 316 4.58 -5.53 -23.34
N ALA A 317 4.43 -4.51 -22.49
CA ALA A 317 3.20 -3.72 -22.39
C ALA A 317 2.82 -3.00 -23.70
N ARG A 318 3.82 -2.67 -24.53
CA ARG A 318 3.62 -2.05 -25.86
C ARG A 318 3.20 -3.04 -26.95
N SER A 319 3.77 -4.23 -26.93
CA SER A 319 3.79 -5.14 -28.09
C SER A 319 2.81 -6.31 -27.97
N LEU A 320 2.41 -6.67 -26.75
CA LEU A 320 1.49 -7.75 -26.47
C LEU A 320 0.03 -7.29 -26.51
N ASP A 321 -0.87 -8.25 -26.41
CA ASP A 321 -2.31 -8.03 -26.27
C ASP A 321 -2.67 -7.41 -24.90
N VAL A 322 -3.96 -7.12 -24.69
CA VAL A 322 -4.48 -6.50 -23.45
C VAL A 322 -4.06 -7.29 -22.20
N GLN A 323 -4.12 -8.63 -22.25
CA GLN A 323 -3.75 -9.49 -21.14
C GLN A 323 -2.23 -9.51 -20.91
N GLY A 324 -1.43 -9.54 -21.99
CA GLY A 324 0.01 -9.39 -21.89
C GLY A 324 0.44 -8.04 -21.31
N ALA A 325 -0.28 -6.96 -21.61
CA ALA A 325 -0.02 -5.65 -21.03
C ALA A 325 -0.29 -5.60 -19.51
N ILE A 326 -1.40 -6.20 -19.05
CA ILE A 326 -1.70 -6.36 -17.61
C ILE A 326 -0.56 -7.11 -16.92
N LEU A 327 -0.17 -8.25 -17.49
CA LEU A 327 0.91 -9.08 -16.94
C LEU A 327 2.24 -8.31 -16.85
N CYS A 328 2.57 -7.52 -17.87
CA CYS A 328 3.80 -6.73 -17.88
C CYS A 328 3.78 -5.60 -16.84
N PHE A 329 2.63 -4.94 -16.62
CA PHE A 329 2.51 -3.93 -15.56
C PHE A 329 2.60 -4.56 -14.16
N GLN A 330 1.96 -5.71 -13.93
CA GLN A 330 2.08 -6.44 -12.66
C GLN A 330 3.53 -6.89 -12.40
N LEU A 331 4.22 -7.37 -13.44
CA LEU A 331 5.64 -7.73 -13.34
C LEU A 331 6.52 -6.49 -13.05
N LEU A 332 6.22 -5.36 -13.69
CA LEU A 332 6.92 -4.11 -13.44
C LEU A 332 6.74 -3.66 -11.99
N SER A 333 5.52 -3.74 -11.43
CA SER A 333 5.29 -3.48 -10.00
C SER A 333 6.16 -4.37 -9.10
N ALA A 334 6.28 -5.67 -9.41
CA ALA A 334 7.15 -6.57 -8.65
C ALA A 334 8.64 -6.20 -8.76
N PHE A 335 9.11 -5.75 -9.92
CA PHE A 335 10.47 -5.21 -10.08
C PHE A 335 10.70 -3.95 -9.25
N LEU A 336 9.70 -3.07 -9.19
CA LEU A 336 9.77 -1.84 -8.39
C LEU A 336 9.88 -2.14 -6.89
N GLU A 337 9.07 -3.07 -6.40
CA GLU A 337 9.07 -3.49 -5.00
C GLU A 337 10.39 -4.16 -4.60
N ALA A 338 10.89 -5.10 -5.42
CA ALA A 338 12.12 -5.82 -5.12
C ALA A 338 13.40 -4.97 -5.32
N GLY A 339 13.40 -4.07 -6.30
CA GLY A 339 14.56 -3.25 -6.66
C GLY A 339 14.79 -2.07 -5.70
N GLY A 340 13.73 -1.48 -5.16
CA GLY A 340 13.77 -0.36 -4.23
C GLY A 340 14.73 0.76 -4.68
N PRO A 341 15.77 1.12 -3.88
CA PRO A 341 16.69 2.19 -4.25
C PRO A 341 17.62 1.82 -5.43
N SER A 342 17.83 0.53 -5.71
CA SER A 342 18.77 0.07 -6.76
C SER A 342 18.33 0.46 -8.16
N ILE A 343 17.01 0.60 -8.36
CA ILE A 343 16.40 0.96 -9.64
C ILE A 343 16.18 2.46 -9.81
N ALA A 344 16.43 3.27 -8.77
CA ALA A 344 16.09 4.69 -8.74
C ALA A 344 16.55 5.45 -9.99
N HIS A 345 17.81 5.23 -10.39
CA HIS A 345 18.41 5.89 -11.56
C HIS A 345 17.77 5.55 -12.91
N HIS A 346 16.98 4.48 -13.01
CA HIS A 346 16.22 4.11 -14.21
C HIS A 346 14.83 4.74 -14.24
N ILE A 347 14.28 5.14 -13.09
CA ILE A 347 12.88 5.54 -12.94
C ILE A 347 12.46 6.64 -13.94
N PRO A 348 13.21 7.74 -14.15
CA PRO A 348 12.78 8.78 -15.08
C PRO A 348 12.54 8.28 -16.51
N SER A 349 13.41 7.39 -17.01
CA SER A 349 13.29 6.79 -18.35
C SER A 349 12.10 5.84 -18.44
N ILE A 350 11.95 4.97 -17.44
CA ILE A 350 10.86 3.98 -17.38
C ILE A 350 9.50 4.68 -17.27
N THR A 351 9.40 5.74 -16.48
CA THR A 351 8.16 6.54 -16.37
C THR A 351 7.72 7.11 -17.71
N SER A 352 8.67 7.56 -18.55
CA SER A 352 8.33 8.01 -19.91
C SER A 352 7.83 6.87 -20.78
N GLY A 353 8.44 5.69 -20.69
CA GLY A 353 7.98 4.48 -21.39
C GLY A 353 6.58 4.04 -20.97
N VAL A 354 6.34 3.93 -19.66
CA VAL A 354 5.02 3.60 -19.08
C VAL A 354 3.97 4.61 -19.51
N GLN A 355 4.30 5.91 -19.47
CA GLN A 355 3.39 6.97 -19.88
C GLN A 355 2.93 6.82 -21.33
N GLN A 356 3.84 6.53 -22.26
CA GLN A 356 3.52 6.38 -23.68
C GLN A 356 2.56 5.22 -23.94
N GLU A 357 2.74 4.11 -23.24
CA GLU A 357 1.89 2.93 -23.40
C GLU A 357 0.54 3.11 -22.72
N LEU A 358 0.54 3.59 -21.48
CA LEU A 358 -0.68 3.80 -20.70
C LEU A 358 -1.61 4.83 -21.36
N ALA A 359 -1.05 5.87 -22.01
CA ALA A 359 -1.83 6.89 -22.72
C ALA A 359 -2.77 6.34 -23.82
N LYS A 360 -2.55 5.12 -24.30
CA LYS A 360 -3.41 4.43 -25.27
C LYS A 360 -4.68 3.86 -24.62
N TYR A 361 -4.60 3.48 -23.34
CA TYR A 361 -5.65 2.80 -22.58
C TYR A 361 -6.46 3.73 -21.67
N LEU A 362 -6.03 4.99 -21.51
CA LEU A 362 -6.69 6.01 -20.68
C LEU A 362 -7.95 6.64 -21.31
N VAL A 363 -8.31 6.28 -22.54
CA VAL A 363 -9.59 6.70 -23.15
C VAL A 363 -10.64 5.64 -22.78
N PRO A 364 -11.69 5.96 -22.00
CA PRO A 364 -12.66 4.97 -21.57
C PRO A 364 -13.40 4.35 -22.76
N SER A 365 -13.20 3.06 -23.01
CA SER A 365 -14.09 2.28 -23.87
C SER A 365 -15.35 1.94 -23.07
N GLU A 366 -16.52 2.31 -23.56
CA GLU A 366 -17.82 1.96 -22.95
C GLU A 366 -18.08 2.53 -21.53
N GLY A 367 -17.36 3.59 -21.14
CA GLY A 367 -17.61 4.31 -19.88
C GLY A 367 -17.01 3.66 -18.63
N ARG A 368 -16.14 2.65 -18.76
CA ARG A 368 -15.30 2.13 -17.67
C ARG A 368 -13.82 2.22 -18.04
N TRP A 369 -12.99 2.38 -17.02
CA TRP A 369 -11.55 2.29 -17.17
C TRP A 369 -11.17 0.81 -17.38
N SER A 370 -10.21 0.55 -18.26
CA SER A 370 -9.74 -0.80 -18.51
C SER A 370 -8.84 -1.26 -17.36
N GLN A 371 -8.80 -2.57 -17.08
CA GLN A 371 -7.88 -3.12 -16.08
C GLN A 371 -6.41 -2.78 -16.38
N VAL A 372 -6.03 -2.71 -17.67
CA VAL A 372 -4.70 -2.24 -18.10
C VAL A 372 -4.41 -0.83 -17.58
N ALA A 373 -5.42 0.05 -17.61
CA ALA A 373 -5.27 1.42 -17.14
C ALA A 373 -5.11 1.48 -15.61
N GLU A 374 -5.82 0.64 -14.86
CA GLU A 374 -5.71 0.57 -13.40
C GLU A 374 -4.32 0.09 -12.97
N GLU A 375 -3.85 -1.02 -13.53
CA GLU A 375 -2.52 -1.59 -13.23
C GLU A 375 -1.38 -0.65 -13.66
N GLY A 376 -1.50 -0.03 -14.84
CA GLY A 376 -0.50 0.93 -15.30
C GLY A 376 -0.45 2.21 -14.44
N LEU A 377 -1.58 2.68 -13.92
CA LEU A 377 -1.60 3.82 -12.99
C LEU A 377 -0.97 3.47 -11.65
N SER A 378 -1.21 2.26 -11.15
CA SER A 378 -0.56 1.77 -9.93
C SER A 378 0.97 1.78 -10.07
N VAL A 379 1.48 1.27 -11.20
CA VAL A 379 2.91 1.35 -11.55
C VAL A 379 3.41 2.79 -11.58
N ALA A 380 2.68 3.71 -12.22
CA ALA A 380 3.06 5.12 -12.29
C ALA A 380 3.15 5.78 -10.90
N ALA A 381 2.23 5.43 -9.99
CA ALA A 381 2.27 5.88 -8.61
C ALA A 381 3.47 5.30 -7.86
N SER A 382 3.78 4.00 -8.02
CA SER A 382 4.97 3.39 -7.39
C SER A 382 6.28 4.01 -7.90
N LEU A 383 6.40 4.28 -9.21
CA LEU A 383 7.55 4.99 -9.78
C LEU A 383 7.73 6.39 -9.14
N ALA A 384 6.62 7.11 -8.98
CA ALA A 384 6.62 8.43 -8.37
C ALA A 384 7.06 8.37 -6.88
N GLN A 385 6.55 7.40 -6.11
CA GLN A 385 6.94 7.19 -4.70
C GLN A 385 8.42 6.85 -4.53
N ILE A 386 8.94 5.89 -5.31
CA ILE A 386 10.32 5.43 -5.17
C ILE A 386 11.29 6.56 -5.54
N TRP A 387 10.99 7.32 -6.58
CA TRP A 387 11.81 8.48 -6.95
C TRP A 387 11.77 9.56 -5.85
N ASP A 388 10.60 9.82 -5.27
CA ASP A 388 10.46 10.81 -4.21
C ASP A 388 11.23 10.41 -2.94
N ALA A 389 11.22 9.13 -2.58
CA ALA A 389 12.01 8.59 -1.47
C ALA A 389 13.53 8.70 -1.69
N THR A 390 13.99 8.95 -2.92
CA THR A 390 15.43 9.11 -3.26
C THR A 390 15.91 10.56 -3.21
N GLU A 391 15.06 11.49 -2.78
CA GLU A 391 15.40 12.90 -2.62
C GLU A 391 16.66 13.08 -1.74
N PRO A 392 17.74 13.71 -2.24
CA PRO A 392 18.93 13.95 -1.45
C PRO A 392 18.65 14.95 -0.32
N GLN A 393 19.06 14.63 0.91
CA GLN A 393 18.78 15.47 2.09
C GLN A 393 19.44 16.86 2.05
N ASN A 394 20.57 17.01 1.35
CA ASN A 394 21.29 18.27 1.25
C ASN A 394 21.42 18.73 -0.22
N PRO A 395 20.87 19.90 -0.59
CA PRO A 395 20.98 20.46 -1.93
C PRO A 395 22.36 21.12 -2.15
N ASP A 396 23.42 20.32 -2.13
CA ASP A 396 24.81 20.81 -2.16
C ASP A 396 25.30 21.19 -3.57
N GLY A 397 24.42 21.21 -4.57
CA GLY A 397 24.79 21.43 -5.98
C GLY A 397 25.66 20.31 -6.57
N SER A 398 25.79 19.19 -5.87
CA SER A 398 26.55 18.01 -6.26
C SER A 398 26.03 17.40 -7.57
N GLN A 399 26.86 16.58 -8.22
CA GLN A 399 26.46 15.86 -9.43
C GLN A 399 25.25 14.94 -9.19
N THR A 400 25.10 14.40 -7.98
CA THR A 400 23.94 13.58 -7.58
C THR A 400 22.67 14.42 -7.49
N TRP A 401 22.74 15.61 -6.87
CA TRP A 401 21.62 16.54 -6.82
C TRP A 401 21.18 17.02 -8.21
N GLN A 402 22.14 17.32 -9.10
CA GLN A 402 21.82 17.74 -10.47
C GLN A 402 21.12 16.64 -11.27
N LYS A 403 21.63 15.40 -11.22
CA LYS A 403 21.01 14.24 -11.88
C LYS A 403 19.61 13.97 -11.32
N TRP A 404 19.44 14.05 -10.00
CA TRP A 404 18.12 13.91 -9.39
C TRP A 404 17.18 15.03 -9.85
N LYS A 405 17.63 16.28 -9.87
CA LYS A 405 16.81 17.41 -10.35
C LYS A 405 16.42 17.29 -11.83
N GLU A 406 17.31 16.79 -12.68
CA GLU A 406 17.02 16.49 -14.09
C GLU A 406 15.98 15.37 -14.21
N GLY A 407 16.14 14.29 -13.44
CA GLY A 407 15.17 13.20 -13.38
C GLY A 407 13.79 13.66 -12.89
N SER A 408 13.73 14.47 -11.83
CA SER A 408 12.49 15.05 -11.31
C SER A 408 11.75 15.90 -12.36
N ASN A 409 12.47 16.60 -13.24
CA ASN A 409 11.85 17.32 -14.35
C ASN A 409 11.25 16.37 -15.39
N MET A 410 11.95 15.29 -15.73
CA MET A 410 11.47 14.27 -16.68
C MET A 410 10.25 13.53 -16.11
N MET A 411 10.28 13.22 -14.81
CA MET A 411 9.14 12.67 -14.07
C MET A 411 7.94 13.61 -14.16
N ALA A 412 8.11 14.88 -13.79
CA ALA A 412 7.01 15.86 -13.82
C ALA A 412 6.41 16.02 -15.22
N CYS A 413 7.24 16.05 -16.27
CA CYS A 413 6.76 16.14 -17.65
C CYS A 413 5.96 14.90 -18.08
N SER A 414 6.48 13.70 -17.82
CA SER A 414 5.82 12.45 -18.21
C SER A 414 4.52 12.26 -17.44
N LEU A 415 4.56 12.43 -16.12
CA LEU A 415 3.38 12.28 -15.26
C LEU A 415 2.31 13.35 -15.55
N SER A 416 2.70 14.60 -15.82
CA SER A 416 1.75 15.63 -16.27
C SER A 416 1.06 15.23 -17.58
N GLN A 417 1.80 14.77 -18.59
CA GLN A 417 1.21 14.30 -19.85
C GLN A 417 0.23 13.14 -19.65
N LEU A 418 0.52 12.24 -18.70
CA LEU A 418 -0.39 11.16 -18.33
C LEU A 418 -1.70 11.69 -17.75
N LEU A 419 -1.62 12.62 -16.79
CA LEU A 419 -2.79 13.27 -16.18
C LEU A 419 -3.58 14.09 -17.20
N GLU A 420 -2.91 14.80 -18.10
CA GLU A 420 -3.56 15.53 -19.19
C GLU A 420 -4.37 14.58 -20.09
N ARG A 421 -3.82 13.41 -20.39
CA ARG A 421 -4.50 12.38 -21.19
C ARG A 421 -5.72 11.83 -20.46
N ALA A 422 -5.58 11.56 -19.16
CA ALA A 422 -6.64 11.03 -18.31
C ALA A 422 -7.81 12.02 -18.12
N TRP A 423 -7.51 13.31 -17.91
CA TRP A 423 -8.50 14.29 -17.44
C TRP A 423 -8.88 15.36 -18.47
N LEU A 424 -7.95 15.83 -19.28
CA LEU A 424 -8.18 16.99 -20.15
C LEU A 424 -8.61 16.61 -21.56
N GLN A 425 -8.15 15.46 -22.07
CA GLN A 425 -8.38 15.04 -23.46
C GLN A 425 -9.63 14.14 -23.65
N GLY A 426 -10.42 13.90 -22.61
CA GLY A 426 -11.56 12.97 -22.60
C GLY A 426 -12.89 13.46 -23.21
N GLY A 427 -12.98 14.66 -23.81
CA GLY A 427 -14.23 15.15 -24.43
C GLY A 427 -15.44 15.21 -23.47
N GLU A 428 -16.66 15.02 -23.99
CA GLU A 428 -17.92 14.94 -23.20
C GLU A 428 -17.93 13.80 -22.16
N SER A 429 -16.95 12.89 -22.20
CA SER A 429 -16.74 11.80 -21.24
C SER A 429 -16.14 12.28 -19.90
N ARG A 430 -15.97 13.59 -19.67
CA ARG A 430 -15.65 14.19 -18.36
C ARG A 430 -16.61 13.79 -17.22
N ARG A 431 -17.76 13.19 -17.53
CA ARG A 431 -18.77 12.75 -16.55
C ARG A 431 -18.41 11.46 -15.81
N PHE A 432 -17.37 10.72 -16.23
CA PHE A 432 -17.01 9.46 -15.60
C PHE A 432 -15.83 9.66 -14.65
N SER A 433 -16.12 9.66 -13.35
CA SER A 433 -15.11 9.63 -12.31
C SER A 433 -14.27 8.35 -12.44
N PRO A 434 -12.93 8.41 -12.31
CA PRO A 434 -12.14 7.20 -12.19
C PRO A 434 -12.63 6.37 -10.99
N PRO A 435 -12.42 5.04 -10.98
CA PRO A 435 -12.60 4.23 -9.77
C PRO A 435 -11.87 4.87 -8.59
N SER A 436 -12.40 4.75 -7.38
CA SER A 436 -11.79 5.36 -6.20
C SER A 436 -10.33 4.92 -6.03
N MET A 437 -10.03 3.63 -6.21
CA MET A 437 -8.66 3.13 -6.13
C MET A 437 -7.68 3.92 -7.02
N CYS A 438 -8.08 4.26 -8.24
CA CYS A 438 -7.26 5.04 -9.17
C CYS A 438 -7.14 6.52 -8.79
N LEU A 439 -8.11 7.13 -8.09
CA LEU A 439 -8.00 8.54 -7.71
C LEU A 439 -6.89 8.77 -6.67
N ASN A 440 -6.65 7.81 -5.78
CA ASN A 440 -5.52 7.89 -4.85
C ASN A 440 -4.19 7.86 -5.62
N ASP A 441 -4.02 6.92 -6.55
CA ASP A 441 -2.82 6.81 -7.38
C ASP A 441 -2.61 8.06 -8.25
N LEU A 442 -3.67 8.57 -8.86
CA LEU A 442 -3.64 9.82 -9.63
C LEU A 442 -3.34 11.04 -8.76
N SER A 443 -3.81 11.07 -7.50
CA SER A 443 -3.49 12.14 -6.55
C SER A 443 -2.02 12.09 -6.18
N LEU A 444 -1.46 10.90 -5.96
CA LEU A 444 -0.04 10.75 -5.70
C LEU A 444 0.81 11.24 -6.87
N VAL A 445 0.44 10.81 -8.09
CA VAL A 445 1.08 11.26 -9.32
C VAL A 445 1.01 12.79 -9.45
N LEU A 446 -0.14 13.41 -9.15
CA LEU A 446 -0.31 14.86 -9.17
C LEU A 446 0.52 15.56 -8.11
N ALA A 447 0.57 15.06 -6.87
CA ALA A 447 1.37 15.63 -5.80
C ALA A 447 2.85 15.74 -6.20
N VAL A 448 3.40 14.68 -6.81
CA VAL A 448 4.77 14.66 -7.33
C VAL A 448 4.99 15.68 -8.47
N VAL A 449 4.02 15.83 -9.38
CA VAL A 449 4.09 16.87 -10.44
C VAL A 449 4.13 18.28 -9.83
N LEU A 450 3.33 18.54 -8.79
CA LEU A 450 3.31 19.82 -8.07
C LEU A 450 4.63 20.06 -7.32
N LYS A 451 5.13 19.04 -6.60
CA LYS A 451 6.37 19.10 -5.83
C LYS A 451 7.56 19.46 -6.71
N TYR A 452 7.70 18.83 -7.88
CA TYR A 452 8.84 19.04 -8.79
C TYR A 452 8.71 20.26 -9.70
N THR A 453 7.59 20.98 -9.62
CA THR A 453 7.43 22.24 -10.34
C THR A 453 7.94 23.41 -9.50
N GLY A 454 8.85 24.21 -10.07
CA GLY A 454 9.48 25.34 -9.37
C GLY A 454 9.58 26.63 -10.19
N SER A 455 8.81 26.77 -11.27
CA SER A 455 8.81 28.02 -12.06
C SER A 455 7.48 28.26 -12.74
N SER A 456 7.05 29.52 -12.83
CA SER A 456 5.80 29.92 -13.51
C SER A 456 5.72 29.43 -14.97
N LYS A 457 6.82 29.43 -15.72
CA LYS A 457 6.86 28.87 -17.09
C LYS A 457 6.51 27.37 -17.13
N LYS A 458 6.95 26.60 -16.13
CA LYS A 458 6.62 25.17 -16.03
C LYS A 458 5.18 24.94 -15.59
N VAL A 459 4.63 25.80 -14.73
CA VAL A 459 3.20 25.74 -14.34
C VAL A 459 2.31 25.80 -15.58
N GLU A 460 2.63 26.70 -16.52
CA GLU A 460 1.91 26.81 -17.80
C GLU A 460 2.20 25.60 -18.71
N ALA A 461 3.47 25.21 -18.88
CA ALA A 461 3.86 24.11 -19.76
C ALA A 461 3.26 22.75 -19.35
N LEU A 462 3.12 22.49 -18.05
CA LEU A 462 2.58 21.26 -17.48
C LEU A 462 1.07 21.34 -17.20
N LYS A 463 0.41 22.44 -17.61
CA LYS A 463 -1.02 22.72 -17.44
C LYS A 463 -1.54 22.47 -16.01
N ILE A 464 -0.72 22.78 -15.01
CA ILE A 464 -1.00 22.47 -13.59
C ILE A 464 -2.34 23.05 -13.15
N GLU A 465 -2.62 24.28 -13.56
CA GLU A 465 -3.90 24.94 -13.35
C GLU A 465 -5.09 24.09 -13.85
N ALA A 466 -5.08 23.66 -15.12
CA ALA A 466 -6.17 22.85 -15.65
C ALA A 466 -6.30 21.49 -14.94
N LEU A 467 -5.17 20.87 -14.55
CA LEU A 467 -5.15 19.60 -13.83
C LEU A 467 -5.72 19.71 -12.42
N LEU A 468 -5.30 20.74 -11.66
CA LEU A 468 -5.80 21.02 -10.31
C LEU A 468 -7.31 21.28 -10.31
N GLN A 469 -7.82 21.98 -11.32
CA GLN A 469 -9.25 22.24 -11.43
C GLN A 469 -10.05 20.93 -11.58
N VAL A 470 -9.67 20.06 -12.52
CA VAL A 470 -10.38 18.79 -12.73
C VAL A 470 -10.26 17.90 -11.50
N TRP A 471 -9.07 17.83 -10.90
CA TRP A 471 -8.87 17.06 -9.68
C TRP A 471 -9.73 17.56 -8.52
N ALA A 472 -9.85 18.88 -8.33
CA ALA A 472 -10.69 19.48 -7.29
C ALA A 472 -12.18 19.12 -7.45
N GLU A 473 -12.67 19.08 -8.70
CA GLU A 473 -14.03 18.66 -9.02
C GLU A 473 -14.26 17.16 -8.74
N LEU A 474 -13.27 16.31 -9.01
CA LEU A 474 -13.33 14.85 -8.75
C LEU A 474 -13.28 14.50 -7.26
N VAL A 475 -12.50 15.25 -6.47
CA VAL A 475 -12.31 15.02 -5.04
C VAL A 475 -13.42 15.62 -4.19
N ALA A 476 -14.11 16.68 -4.65
CA ALA A 476 -15.21 17.29 -3.90
C ALA A 476 -16.32 16.30 -3.44
N PRO A 477 -16.82 15.36 -4.27
CA PRO A 477 -17.82 14.37 -3.85
C PRO A 477 -17.23 13.14 -3.13
N TRP A 478 -15.92 13.09 -2.89
CA TRP A 478 -15.23 11.93 -2.33
C TRP A 478 -15.70 11.60 -0.91
N LYS A 479 -15.86 10.29 -0.63
CA LYS A 479 -16.34 9.78 0.67
C LYS A 479 -15.61 8.52 1.16
N ALA A 480 -14.55 8.08 0.50
CA ALA A 480 -13.79 6.90 0.90
C ALA A 480 -12.66 7.31 1.86
N TRP A 481 -12.93 7.23 3.16
CA TRP A 481 -12.06 7.72 4.25
C TRP A 481 -11.17 6.62 4.85
N GLU A 482 -10.53 5.79 4.01
CA GLU A 482 -9.64 4.72 4.47
C GLU A 482 -8.24 5.27 4.76
N GLU A 483 -7.68 5.01 5.96
CA GLU A 483 -6.51 5.70 6.54
C GLU A 483 -5.22 5.71 5.71
N LYS A 484 -5.11 4.85 4.68
CA LYS A 484 -3.96 4.77 3.75
C LYS A 484 -4.24 5.34 2.35
N GLN A 485 -5.51 5.46 1.95
CA GLN A 485 -5.91 5.91 0.61
C GLN A 485 -6.31 7.40 0.58
N ASP A 486 -6.44 8.05 1.74
CA ASP A 486 -6.78 9.47 1.83
C ASP A 486 -5.54 10.38 1.89
N MET A 487 -4.38 9.84 2.25
CA MET A 487 -3.13 10.62 2.41
C MET A 487 -2.69 11.31 1.14
N ALA A 488 -2.64 10.62 0.00
CA ALA A 488 -2.20 11.23 -1.25
C ALA A 488 -3.10 12.39 -1.68
N VAL A 489 -4.40 12.31 -1.38
CA VAL A 489 -5.36 13.40 -1.68
C VAL A 489 -5.05 14.64 -0.84
N PHE A 490 -4.72 14.44 0.43
CA PHE A 490 -4.30 15.51 1.31
C PHE A 490 -2.94 16.11 0.90
N ASP A 491 -2.00 15.28 0.47
CA ASP A 491 -0.67 15.71 0.02
C ASP A 491 -0.75 16.61 -1.22
N VAL A 492 -1.71 16.37 -2.14
CA VAL A 492 -1.97 17.27 -3.26
C VAL A 492 -2.34 18.68 -2.79
N ILE A 493 -3.17 18.81 -1.74
CA ILE A 493 -3.56 20.12 -1.19
C ILE A 493 -2.33 20.82 -0.61
N ASP A 494 -1.52 20.11 0.17
CA ASP A 494 -0.30 20.65 0.77
C ASP A 494 0.70 21.09 -0.32
N GLU A 495 0.91 20.27 -1.35
CA GLU A 495 1.81 20.59 -2.45
C GLU A 495 1.27 21.72 -3.34
N ALA A 496 -0.05 21.85 -3.50
CA ALA A 496 -0.66 22.98 -4.21
C ALA A 496 -0.46 24.30 -3.44
N ILE A 497 -0.62 24.26 -2.11
CA ILE A 497 -0.37 25.40 -1.21
C ILE A 497 1.12 25.79 -1.23
N SER A 498 2.00 24.80 -1.12
CA SER A 498 3.46 24.95 -1.22
C SER A 498 3.89 25.48 -2.60
N LEU A 499 3.28 25.02 -3.69
CA LEU A 499 3.56 25.54 -5.03
C LEU A 499 3.13 27.00 -5.16
N GLN A 500 1.99 27.39 -4.58
CA GLN A 500 1.52 28.78 -4.60
C GLN A 500 2.49 29.72 -3.86
N SER A 501 3.08 29.28 -2.74
CA SER A 501 4.08 30.06 -2.01
C SER A 501 5.41 30.17 -2.77
N ARG A 502 5.82 29.10 -3.45
CA ARG A 502 7.04 29.04 -4.27
C ARG A 502 6.91 29.82 -5.59
N CYS A 503 5.75 29.75 -6.24
CA CYS A 503 5.48 30.24 -7.60
C CYS A 503 4.00 30.65 -7.73
N PRO A 504 3.63 31.91 -7.47
CA PRO A 504 2.23 32.33 -7.52
C PRO A 504 1.59 32.13 -8.90
N PHE A 505 0.41 31.49 -8.95
CA PHE A 505 -0.39 31.29 -10.15
C PHE A 505 -1.87 31.65 -9.92
N ALA A 506 -2.63 31.84 -11.00
CA ALA A 506 -3.92 32.53 -10.96
C ALA A 506 -5.03 31.73 -10.24
N GLN A 507 -4.92 30.41 -10.26
CA GLN A 507 -5.99 29.52 -9.77
C GLN A 507 -5.99 29.24 -8.26
N LEU A 508 -4.92 29.57 -7.52
CA LEU A 508 -4.94 29.58 -6.06
C LEU A 508 -4.84 30.98 -5.45
N GLY A 509 -4.48 32.03 -6.22
CA GLY A 509 -4.42 33.39 -5.68
C GLY A 509 -4.40 34.46 -6.77
N SER A 510 -4.59 35.72 -6.40
CA SER A 510 -4.49 36.83 -7.34
C SER A 510 -3.04 37.04 -7.74
N THR A 511 -2.71 36.84 -9.02
CA THR A 511 -1.49 37.45 -9.57
C THR A 511 -1.64 38.97 -9.45
N PRO A 512 -0.56 39.73 -9.17
CA PRO A 512 -0.62 41.19 -9.13
C PRO A 512 -0.82 41.75 -10.56
N ARG A 513 -2.04 41.60 -11.09
CA ARG A 513 -2.50 42.30 -12.30
C ARG A 513 -3.04 43.67 -11.90
N LYS A 514 -2.65 44.67 -12.68
CA LYS A 514 -2.87 46.11 -12.47
C LYS A 514 -4.33 46.59 -12.59
N SER A 515 -5.34 45.72 -12.48
CA SER A 515 -6.75 46.11 -12.59
C SER A 515 -7.64 45.32 -11.61
N PRO A 516 -8.42 46.00 -10.75
CA PRO A 516 -9.26 45.38 -9.74
C PRO A 516 -10.67 45.06 -10.29
N GLN A 517 -10.80 44.14 -11.24
CA GLN A 517 -12.13 43.68 -11.67
C GLN A 517 -12.12 42.16 -11.97
N SER A 518 -12.99 41.45 -11.25
CA SER A 518 -13.34 40.02 -11.27
C SER A 518 -12.24 39.01 -10.91
N THR A 519 -12.44 38.31 -9.79
CA THR A 519 -11.84 37.00 -9.49
C THR A 519 -12.20 36.03 -10.62
N ASP A 520 -11.23 35.31 -11.20
CA ASP A 520 -11.50 34.34 -12.27
C ASP A 520 -12.39 33.21 -11.72
N LEU A 521 -13.47 32.89 -12.44
CA LEU A 521 -14.41 31.79 -12.10
C LEU A 521 -13.67 30.47 -11.89
N ARG A 522 -12.54 30.25 -12.56
CA ARG A 522 -11.74 29.02 -12.41
C ARG A 522 -11.08 28.90 -11.04
N THR A 523 -10.54 30.01 -10.52
CA THR A 523 -9.96 30.09 -9.17
C THR A 523 -11.00 29.75 -8.11
N ILE A 524 -12.22 30.25 -8.30
CA ILE A 524 -13.35 29.98 -7.41
C ILE A 524 -13.67 28.47 -7.39
N VAL A 525 -13.73 27.82 -8.56
CA VAL A 525 -14.05 26.39 -8.67
C VAL A 525 -13.00 25.51 -7.98
N THR A 526 -11.71 25.74 -8.23
CA THR A 526 -10.63 24.93 -7.64
C THR A 526 -10.61 25.05 -6.11
N VAL A 527 -10.62 26.27 -5.58
CA VAL A 527 -10.61 26.48 -4.12
C VAL A 527 -11.90 25.94 -3.49
N GLN A 528 -13.06 26.15 -4.13
CA GLN A 528 -14.33 25.60 -3.64
C GLN A 528 -14.33 24.07 -3.59
N GLY A 529 -13.67 23.40 -4.54
CA GLY A 529 -13.47 21.95 -4.52
C GLY A 529 -12.67 21.49 -3.30
N PHE A 530 -11.56 22.17 -2.99
CA PHE A 530 -10.75 21.88 -1.80
C PHE A 530 -11.55 22.11 -0.51
N VAL A 531 -12.25 23.24 -0.42
CA VAL A 531 -13.09 23.60 0.73
C VAL A 531 -14.18 22.56 0.93
N THR A 532 -14.86 22.15 -0.15
CA THR A 532 -15.93 21.14 -0.10
C THR A 532 -15.40 19.81 0.42
N PHE A 533 -14.28 19.34 -0.13
CA PHE A 533 -13.62 18.11 0.32
C PHE A 533 -13.26 18.18 1.81
N LEU A 534 -12.52 19.20 2.22
CA LEU A 534 -12.08 19.36 3.62
C LEU A 534 -13.27 19.49 4.58
N SER A 535 -14.32 20.23 4.20
CA SER A 535 -15.57 20.31 4.96
C SER A 535 -16.25 18.94 5.11
N CYS A 536 -16.32 18.14 4.05
CA CYS A 536 -16.85 16.79 4.10
C CYS A 536 -16.00 15.86 4.98
N CYS A 537 -14.66 15.97 4.93
CA CYS A 537 -13.75 15.24 5.81
C CYS A 537 -13.98 15.59 7.29
N MET A 538 -14.12 16.88 7.61
CA MET A 538 -14.39 17.35 8.98
C MET A 538 -15.72 16.79 9.50
N GLU A 539 -16.74 16.70 8.65
CA GLU A 539 -18.05 16.15 8.99
C GLU A 539 -18.07 14.61 9.03
N SER A 540 -17.04 13.95 8.49
CA SER A 540 -16.97 12.49 8.39
C SER A 540 -16.91 11.79 9.74
N GLY A 541 -17.26 10.50 9.77
CA GLY A 541 -17.12 9.66 10.96
C GLY A 541 -15.67 9.41 11.37
N CYS A 542 -14.71 9.53 10.45
CA CYS A 542 -13.30 9.21 10.65
C CYS A 542 -12.56 10.35 11.36
N ALA A 543 -12.05 10.08 12.57
CA ALA A 543 -11.36 11.10 13.37
C ALA A 543 -9.99 11.52 12.78
N ALA A 544 -9.25 10.58 12.19
CA ALA A 544 -7.96 10.84 11.55
C ALA A 544 -8.11 11.78 10.34
N ALA A 545 -9.02 11.45 9.42
CA ALA A 545 -9.33 12.28 8.25
C ALA A 545 -9.83 13.68 8.66
N ALA A 546 -10.70 13.76 9.68
CA ALA A 546 -11.17 15.04 10.19
C ALA A 546 -10.04 15.90 10.80
N SER A 547 -9.09 15.29 11.52
CA SER A 547 -7.93 15.99 12.07
C SER A 547 -6.98 16.50 10.96
N ARG A 548 -6.70 15.64 9.97
CA ARG A 548 -5.92 15.99 8.75
C ARG A 548 -6.55 17.15 8.00
N ALA A 549 -7.88 17.15 7.85
CA ALA A 549 -8.60 18.23 7.21
C ALA A 549 -8.55 19.54 8.00
N CYS A 550 -8.66 19.47 9.34
CA CYS A 550 -8.53 20.66 10.20
C CYS A 550 -7.18 21.35 10.03
N ARG A 551 -6.08 20.59 9.99
CA ARG A 551 -4.73 21.16 9.79
C ARG A 551 -4.63 21.94 8.46
N ARG A 552 -5.09 21.34 7.37
CA ARG A 552 -5.04 21.92 6.02
C ARG A 552 -5.99 23.09 5.81
N ALA A 553 -7.08 23.14 6.58
CA ALA A 553 -7.98 24.27 6.58
C ALA A 553 -7.28 25.57 7.03
N HIS A 554 -6.34 25.51 7.99
CA HIS A 554 -5.56 26.68 8.40
C HIS A 554 -4.74 27.24 7.24
N ALA A 555 -3.96 26.38 6.58
CA ALA A 555 -3.13 26.75 5.44
C ALA A 555 -3.96 27.34 4.27
N LEU A 556 -5.08 26.68 3.92
CA LEU A 556 -5.95 27.12 2.84
C LEU A 556 -6.63 28.47 3.12
N LEU A 557 -7.04 28.73 4.36
CA LEU A 557 -7.65 30.00 4.77
C LEU A 557 -6.71 31.18 4.51
N HIS A 558 -5.39 31.01 4.69
CA HIS A 558 -4.41 32.06 4.45
C HIS A 558 -4.27 32.43 2.97
N ILE A 559 -4.42 31.46 2.09
CA ILE A 559 -4.42 31.73 0.64
C ILE A 559 -5.67 32.51 0.23
N CYS A 560 -6.82 32.18 0.83
CA CYS A 560 -8.11 32.81 0.54
C CYS A 560 -8.15 34.31 0.88
N ILE A 561 -7.26 34.82 1.74
CA ILE A 561 -7.21 36.24 2.16
C ILE A 561 -7.13 37.19 0.95
N SER A 562 -6.54 36.74 -0.15
CA SER A 562 -6.39 37.54 -1.37
C SER A 562 -7.72 37.88 -2.07
N SER A 563 -8.81 37.17 -1.75
CA SER A 563 -10.15 37.38 -2.32
C SER A 563 -11.23 37.30 -1.25
N GLN A 564 -11.90 38.44 -0.99
CA GLN A 564 -12.91 38.56 0.06
C GLN A 564 -14.10 37.59 -0.15
N GLU A 565 -14.56 37.41 -1.39
CA GLU A 565 -15.69 36.52 -1.70
C GLU A 565 -15.36 35.05 -1.42
N ILE A 566 -14.16 34.61 -1.80
CA ILE A 566 -13.69 33.24 -1.54
C ILE A 566 -13.50 33.05 -0.03
N LEU A 567 -12.90 34.03 0.65
CA LEU A 567 -12.68 33.98 2.09
C LEU A 567 -13.99 33.86 2.87
N GLU A 568 -15.00 34.65 2.54
CA GLU A 568 -16.32 34.61 3.18
C GLU A 568 -16.99 33.24 3.02
N ASN A 569 -17.02 32.70 1.80
CA ASN A 569 -17.58 31.38 1.54
C ASN A 569 -16.83 30.27 2.30
N THR A 570 -15.49 30.27 2.25
CA THR A 570 -14.65 29.29 2.94
C THR A 570 -14.84 29.32 4.45
N VAL A 571 -14.85 30.52 5.05
CA VAL A 571 -15.07 30.69 6.50
C VAL A 571 -16.43 30.15 6.91
N VAL A 572 -17.49 30.43 6.15
CA VAL A 572 -18.84 29.93 6.43
C VAL A 572 -18.89 28.40 6.32
N CYS A 573 -18.28 27.81 5.29
CA CYS A 573 -18.22 26.36 5.10
C CYS A 573 -17.50 25.65 6.25
N PHE A 574 -16.25 26.03 6.56
CA PHE A 574 -15.47 25.40 7.62
C PHE A 574 -16.10 25.57 8.99
N THR A 575 -16.63 26.76 9.30
CA THR A 575 -17.31 27.00 10.57
C THR A 575 -18.53 26.10 10.70
N ASN A 576 -19.37 25.98 9.66
CA ASN A 576 -20.54 25.10 9.68
C ASN A 576 -20.17 23.63 9.87
N SER A 577 -19.19 23.14 9.11
CA SER A 577 -18.72 21.75 9.16
C SER A 577 -18.12 21.41 10.52
N ALA A 578 -17.27 22.29 11.06
CA ALA A 578 -16.69 22.10 12.37
C ALA A 578 -17.76 22.06 13.48
N ILE A 579 -18.75 22.95 13.45
CA ILE A 579 -19.84 22.95 14.42
C ILE A 579 -20.69 21.67 14.31
N ARG A 580 -21.02 21.22 13.09
CA ARG A 580 -21.78 19.98 12.89
C ARG A 580 -21.06 18.80 13.52
N ARG A 581 -19.75 18.68 13.29
CA ARG A 581 -18.93 17.62 13.90
C ARG A 581 -18.85 17.74 15.42
N LEU A 582 -18.61 18.94 15.96
CA LEU A 582 -18.62 19.19 17.41
C LEU A 582 -19.94 18.77 18.07
N ARG A 583 -21.09 18.95 17.39
CA ARG A 583 -22.38 18.49 17.92
C ARG A 583 -22.51 16.98 17.96
N GLN A 584 -21.93 16.27 17.00
CA GLN A 584 -21.91 14.80 16.98
C GLN A 584 -21.02 14.25 18.11
N LEU A 585 -19.90 14.92 18.42
CA LEU A 585 -18.92 14.53 19.43
C LEU A 585 -19.33 14.84 20.89
N LYS A 586 -20.55 15.34 21.14
CA LYS A 586 -21.01 15.77 22.49
C LYS A 586 -20.85 14.74 23.61
N ARG A 587 -20.70 13.44 23.29
CA ARG A 587 -20.52 12.36 24.26
C ARG A 587 -19.05 12.05 24.57
N SER A 588 -18.09 12.57 23.80
CA SER A 588 -16.65 12.29 23.90
C SER A 588 -15.83 13.60 23.86
N LEU A 589 -16.04 14.48 24.85
CA LEU A 589 -15.40 15.80 24.92
C LEU A 589 -13.88 15.76 25.15
N ASN A 590 -13.31 14.60 25.52
CA ASN A 590 -11.89 14.41 25.77
C ASN A 590 -11.11 13.95 24.51
N THR A 591 -11.73 13.96 23.34
CA THR A 591 -11.08 13.55 22.09
C THR A 591 -10.21 14.69 21.53
N PRO A 592 -8.94 14.45 21.14
CA PRO A 592 -8.03 15.42 20.51
C PRO A 592 -8.65 16.19 19.35
N LEU A 593 -9.54 15.56 18.58
CA LEU A 593 -10.27 16.16 17.47
C LEU A 593 -11.06 17.42 17.86
N VAL A 594 -11.57 17.50 19.10
CA VAL A 594 -12.29 18.69 19.60
C VAL A 594 -11.37 19.92 19.59
N LYS A 595 -10.09 19.74 19.96
CA LYS A 595 -9.06 20.80 19.89
C LYS A 595 -8.91 21.29 18.45
N SER A 596 -8.68 20.39 17.50
CA SER A 596 -8.48 20.74 16.09
C SER A 596 -9.68 21.49 15.49
N LEU A 597 -10.91 21.04 15.78
CA LEU A 597 -12.13 21.71 15.30
C LEU A 597 -12.30 23.11 15.89
N LEU A 598 -11.99 23.30 17.18
CA LEU A 598 -12.07 24.60 17.84
C LEU A 598 -11.02 25.59 17.29
N LEU A 599 -9.82 25.11 16.97
CA LEU A 599 -8.74 25.91 16.38
C LEU A 599 -9.06 26.39 14.96
N VAL A 600 -9.74 25.56 14.15
CA VAL A 600 -10.22 25.97 12.81
C VAL A 600 -11.23 27.12 12.94
N ILE A 601 -12.20 27.01 13.85
CA ILE A 601 -13.18 28.09 14.11
C ILE A 601 -12.46 29.35 14.60
N ALA A 602 -11.44 29.22 15.45
CA ALA A 602 -10.63 30.34 15.92
C ALA A 602 -9.94 31.08 14.77
N THR A 603 -9.33 30.35 13.83
CA THR A 603 -8.71 30.96 12.64
C THR A 603 -9.74 31.66 11.76
N CYS A 604 -10.89 31.01 11.52
CA CYS A 604 -12.01 31.61 10.81
C CYS A 604 -12.49 32.92 11.49
N PHE A 605 -12.58 32.92 12.82
CA PHE A 605 -13.04 34.08 13.60
C PHE A 605 -12.05 35.24 13.54
N VAL A 606 -10.74 34.96 13.61
CA VAL A 606 -9.71 35.99 13.49
C VAL A 606 -9.77 36.66 12.11
N LEU A 607 -10.02 35.89 11.05
CA LEU A 607 -10.09 36.41 9.67
C LEU A 607 -11.40 37.15 9.40
N LEU A 608 -12.57 36.60 9.78
CA LEU A 608 -13.89 37.19 9.54
C LEU A 608 -14.81 37.04 10.77
N PRO A 609 -14.67 37.91 11.80
CA PRO A 609 -15.38 37.79 13.06
C PRO A 609 -16.91 37.81 12.92
N THR A 610 -17.44 38.73 12.09
CA THR A 610 -18.88 38.94 11.93
C THR A 610 -19.58 37.75 11.30
N SER A 611 -18.97 37.14 10.27
CA SER A 611 -19.52 35.97 9.59
C SER A 611 -19.56 34.75 10.52
N VAL A 612 -18.48 34.52 11.28
CA VAL A 612 -18.42 33.41 12.24
C VAL A 612 -19.42 33.59 13.39
N GLU A 613 -19.59 34.82 13.90
CA GLU A 613 -20.57 35.16 14.92
C GLU A 613 -22.00 34.84 14.47
N GLN A 614 -22.36 35.21 13.23
CA GLN A 614 -23.66 34.90 12.63
C GLN A 614 -23.88 33.39 12.49
N VAL A 615 -22.89 32.66 11.97
CA VAL A 615 -22.97 31.20 11.78
C VAL A 615 -23.14 30.51 13.13
N LEU A 616 -22.36 30.87 14.16
CA LEU A 616 -22.45 30.29 15.50
C LEU A 616 -23.81 30.58 16.15
N ALA A 617 -24.32 31.82 16.02
CA ALA A 617 -25.61 32.22 16.57
C ALA A 617 -26.78 31.44 15.95
N GLN A 618 -26.75 31.18 14.64
CA GLN A 618 -27.81 30.43 13.93
C GLN A 618 -27.78 28.93 14.23
N ASN A 619 -26.60 28.35 14.37
CA ASN A 619 -26.41 26.91 14.28
C ASN A 619 -26.26 26.21 15.64
N MET A 620 -25.83 26.88 16.71
CA MET A 620 -25.64 26.28 18.04
C MET A 620 -26.84 26.42 19.00
N VAL A 621 -28.03 26.79 18.51
CA VAL A 621 -29.25 26.88 19.33
C VAL A 621 -29.78 25.47 19.66
N THR A 622 -29.76 25.08 20.93
CA THR A 622 -30.39 23.83 21.40
C THR A 622 -31.86 24.07 21.80
N ARG A 623 -32.73 23.10 21.51
CA ARG A 623 -34.17 23.11 21.87
C ARG A 623 -34.48 23.10 23.39
N SER A 624 -33.47 23.13 24.26
CA SER A 624 -33.66 23.15 25.73
C SER A 624 -33.43 24.55 26.30
N SER A 625 -34.21 24.87 27.33
CA SER A 625 -34.43 26.13 28.05
C SER A 625 -33.23 26.98 28.53
N SER A 626 -31.98 26.69 28.15
CA SER A 626 -30.86 27.60 28.36
C SER A 626 -30.62 28.43 27.10
N ASN A 627 -31.13 29.66 27.12
CA ASN A 627 -31.05 30.68 26.07
C ASN A 627 -29.61 31.23 25.86
N ARG A 628 -28.57 30.38 25.92
CA ARG A 628 -27.18 30.78 25.74
C ARG A 628 -26.82 30.81 24.25
N ASN A 629 -26.42 31.98 23.78
CA ASN A 629 -25.97 32.22 22.41
C ASN A 629 -24.81 31.26 22.05
N GLY A 630 -24.89 30.65 20.86
CA GLY A 630 -23.88 29.75 20.33
C GLY A 630 -22.46 30.32 20.29
N PHE A 631 -22.35 31.62 20.04
CA PHE A 631 -21.08 32.35 20.09
C PHE A 631 -20.44 32.32 21.47
N LEU A 632 -21.23 32.57 22.53
CA LEU A 632 -20.74 32.52 23.92
C LEU A 632 -20.30 31.11 24.31
N ARG A 633 -21.03 30.08 23.89
CA ARG A 633 -20.69 28.67 24.19
C ARG A 633 -19.37 28.25 23.55
N TRP A 634 -19.15 28.65 22.30
CA TRP A 634 -17.87 28.41 21.62
C TRP A 634 -16.74 29.15 22.32
N GLY A 635 -16.94 30.44 22.66
CA GLY A 635 -15.94 31.22 23.40
C GLY A 635 -15.59 30.62 24.76
N GLU A 636 -16.58 30.17 25.54
CA GLU A 636 -16.38 29.46 26.82
C GLU A 636 -15.55 28.18 26.61
N ALA A 637 -15.89 27.37 25.60
CA ALA A 637 -15.17 26.14 25.28
C ALA A 637 -13.73 26.41 24.81
N PHE A 638 -13.52 27.48 24.04
CA PHE A 638 -12.19 27.87 23.56
C PHE A 638 -11.31 28.43 24.69
N ALA A 639 -11.86 29.27 25.56
CA ALA A 639 -11.15 29.77 26.74
C ALA A 639 -10.75 28.63 27.68
N ALA A 640 -11.65 27.66 27.88
CA ALA A 640 -11.38 26.46 28.68
C ALA A 640 -10.26 25.58 28.08
N LEU A 641 -10.06 25.60 26.76
CA LEU A 641 -9.02 24.82 26.09
C LEU A 641 -7.59 25.34 26.37
N ALA A 642 -7.47 26.60 26.77
CA ALA A 642 -6.21 27.22 27.19
C ALA A 642 -5.88 27.01 28.69
N GLU A 643 -6.82 26.48 29.49
CA GLU A 643 -6.60 26.20 30.91
C GLU A 643 -5.57 25.08 31.13
N THR A 644 -4.83 25.15 32.24
CA THR A 644 -3.87 24.12 32.64
C THR A 644 -4.56 22.82 33.06
N GLY A 645 -3.98 21.67 32.68
CA GLY A 645 -4.45 20.35 33.09
C GLY A 645 -5.63 19.77 32.29
N ARG A 646 -6.09 20.45 31.22
CA ARG A 646 -7.11 19.93 30.29
C ARG A 646 -6.51 18.94 29.30
N THR A 647 -7.27 17.88 29.01
CA THR A 647 -6.98 16.94 27.91
C THR A 647 -8.20 16.85 26.98
N PRO A 648 -8.08 17.28 25.70
CA PRO A 648 -6.90 17.88 25.07
C PRO A 648 -6.70 19.36 25.44
N GLY A 649 -5.45 19.77 25.68
CA GLY A 649 -5.04 21.17 25.87
C GLY A 649 -4.13 21.65 24.74
N LEU A 650 -3.92 22.97 24.63
CA LEU A 650 -2.94 23.56 23.70
C LEU A 650 -1.54 23.09 24.08
N SER A 651 -0.74 22.55 23.16
CA SER A 651 0.62 22.05 23.47
C SER A 651 1.70 22.76 22.66
N LYS A 652 1.39 23.24 21.45
CA LYS A 652 2.37 23.82 20.52
C LYS A 652 2.43 25.34 20.61
N ARG A 653 3.57 25.92 20.22
CA ARG A 653 3.76 27.38 20.14
C ARG A 653 2.74 28.03 19.19
N THR A 654 2.57 27.48 18.00
CA THR A 654 1.62 28.00 17.00
C THR A 654 0.16 27.89 17.45
N GLU A 655 -0.21 26.84 18.19
CA GLU A 655 -1.53 26.70 18.82
C GLU A 655 -1.77 27.78 19.89
N LEU A 656 -0.77 28.01 20.77
CA LEU A 656 -0.85 29.01 21.84
C LEU A 656 -0.91 30.43 21.26
N LYS A 657 -0.12 30.73 20.23
CA LYS A 657 -0.14 32.01 19.51
C LYS A 657 -1.52 32.31 18.93
N LEU A 658 -2.10 31.34 18.21
CA LEU A 658 -3.44 31.47 17.66
C LEU A 658 -4.48 31.69 18.78
N ALA A 659 -4.34 30.99 19.91
CA ALA A 659 -5.23 31.16 21.05
C ALA A 659 -5.15 32.58 21.62
N VAL A 660 -3.95 33.14 21.82
CA VAL A 660 -3.76 34.52 22.30
C VAL A 660 -4.43 35.53 21.35
N ILE A 661 -4.17 35.44 20.05
CA ILE A 661 -4.74 36.35 19.04
C ILE A 661 -6.27 36.26 19.05
N THR A 662 -6.82 35.04 19.12
CA THR A 662 -8.26 34.79 19.12
C THR A 662 -8.92 35.33 20.40
N LEU A 663 -8.34 35.07 21.57
CA LEU A 663 -8.88 35.51 22.85
C LEU A 663 -8.85 37.03 22.99
N VAL A 664 -7.78 37.71 22.55
CA VAL A 664 -7.72 39.18 22.52
C VAL A 664 -8.83 39.75 21.63
N ARG A 665 -9.06 39.13 20.47
CA ARG A 665 -10.13 39.53 19.54
C ARG A 665 -11.52 39.28 20.15
N LEU A 666 -11.71 38.17 20.87
CA LEU A 666 -12.93 37.84 21.61
C LEU A 666 -13.24 38.89 22.68
N VAL A 667 -12.28 39.26 23.52
CA VAL A 667 -12.45 40.31 24.56
C VAL A 667 -12.85 41.65 23.91
N SER A 668 -12.20 41.99 22.79
CA SER A 668 -12.53 43.22 22.05
C SER A 668 -13.97 43.21 21.53
N ARG A 669 -14.41 42.11 20.90
CA ARG A 669 -15.76 41.97 20.36
C ARG A 669 -16.85 41.91 21.44
N LEU A 670 -16.60 41.22 22.56
CA LEU A 670 -17.53 41.16 23.70
C LEU A 670 -17.71 42.54 24.36
N SER A 671 -16.66 43.35 24.39
CA SER A 671 -16.74 44.72 24.91
C SER A 671 -17.47 45.68 23.96
N GLU A 672 -17.28 45.53 22.65
CA GLU A 672 -18.01 46.31 21.63
C GLU A 672 -19.50 45.97 21.59
N ALA A 673 -19.87 44.70 21.83
CA ALA A 673 -21.24 44.19 21.79
C ALA A 673 -21.83 43.94 23.19
N GLU A 674 -21.45 44.74 24.18
CA GLU A 674 -21.86 44.56 25.58
C GLU A 674 -23.39 44.55 25.76
N VAL A 675 -24.09 45.41 25.01
CA VAL A 675 -25.57 45.49 25.02
C VAL A 675 -26.21 44.18 24.54
N GLN A 676 -25.54 43.46 23.64
CA GLN A 676 -26.05 42.22 23.03
C GLN A 676 -25.81 40.99 23.91
N TYR A 677 -24.71 40.95 24.66
CA TYR A 677 -24.27 39.77 25.41
C TYR A 677 -24.45 39.87 26.94
N GLY A 678 -24.64 41.08 27.46
CA GLY A 678 -24.93 41.33 28.88
C GLY A 678 -23.90 40.71 29.84
N SER A 679 -24.37 40.28 31.01
CA SER A 679 -23.51 39.73 32.07
C SER A 679 -22.77 38.44 31.68
N ALA A 680 -23.36 37.62 30.80
CA ALA A 680 -22.72 36.41 30.29
C ALA A 680 -21.52 36.73 29.40
N GLY A 681 -21.60 37.79 28.59
CA GLY A 681 -20.47 38.30 27.82
C GLY A 681 -19.34 38.81 28.70
N SER A 682 -19.67 39.55 29.77
CA SER A 682 -18.67 40.04 30.72
C SER A 682 -17.96 38.91 31.49
N ALA A 683 -18.69 37.87 31.89
CA ALA A 683 -18.09 36.69 32.53
C ALA A 683 -17.13 35.95 31.60
N LEU A 684 -17.50 35.77 30.33
CA LEU A 684 -16.63 35.18 29.31
C LEU A 684 -15.39 36.06 29.05
N ALA A 685 -15.54 37.38 28.97
CA ALA A 685 -14.40 38.29 28.79
C ALA A 685 -13.35 38.14 29.92
N CYS A 686 -13.80 38.00 31.18
CA CYS A 686 -12.91 37.72 32.30
C CYS A 686 -12.20 36.36 32.15
N SER A 687 -12.92 35.31 31.76
CA SER A 687 -12.33 33.99 31.50
C SER A 687 -11.30 34.05 30.36
N CYS A 688 -11.60 34.75 29.26
CA CYS A 688 -10.64 34.95 28.17
C CYS A 688 -9.38 35.68 28.63
N ILE A 689 -9.48 36.69 29.50
CA ILE A 689 -8.30 37.38 30.06
C ILE A 689 -7.43 36.40 30.84
N LEU A 690 -8.01 35.56 31.70
CA LEU A 690 -7.25 34.55 32.44
C LEU A 690 -6.57 33.54 31.50
N SER A 691 -7.29 33.07 30.48
CA SER A 691 -6.76 32.16 29.46
C SER A 691 -5.64 32.78 28.61
N ILE A 692 -5.67 34.11 28.36
CA ILE A 692 -4.59 34.83 27.67
C ILE A 692 -3.31 34.80 28.51
N LEU A 693 -3.41 35.16 29.80
CA LEU A 693 -2.26 35.21 30.70
C LEU A 693 -1.60 33.83 30.81
N GLU A 694 -2.42 32.79 30.94
CA GLU A 694 -1.94 31.40 31.00
C GLU A 694 -1.27 30.98 29.69
N SER A 695 -1.89 31.27 28.53
CA SER A 695 -1.30 30.92 27.24
C SER A 695 0.06 31.61 27.02
N VAL A 696 0.18 32.89 27.38
CA VAL A 696 1.44 33.65 27.28
C VAL A 696 2.51 33.07 28.20
N PHE A 697 2.15 32.74 29.44
CA PHE A 697 3.07 32.13 30.39
C PHE A 697 3.61 30.79 29.86
N ARG A 698 2.75 29.95 29.29
CA ARG A 698 3.13 28.65 28.71
C ARG A 698 4.00 28.80 27.46
N MET A 699 3.77 29.81 26.62
CA MET A 699 4.65 30.09 25.49
C MET A 699 6.06 30.47 25.95
N LYS A 700 6.17 31.30 27.00
CA LYS A 700 7.48 31.66 27.59
C LYS A 700 8.18 30.46 28.20
N GLN A 701 7.46 29.56 28.85
CA GLN A 701 8.04 28.29 29.33
C GLN A 701 8.58 27.41 28.20
N LEU A 702 7.91 27.38 27.03
CA LEU A 702 8.41 26.65 25.86
C LEU A 702 9.65 27.31 25.24
N GLU A 703 9.76 28.64 25.25
CA GLU A 703 10.96 29.35 24.79
C GLU A 703 12.19 29.02 25.63
N VAL A 704 12.03 28.96 26.96
CA VAL A 704 13.12 28.62 27.90
C VAL A 704 13.59 27.19 27.69
N LYS A 705 12.67 26.23 27.55
CA LYS A 705 13.02 24.82 27.28
C LYS A 705 13.80 24.61 25.98
N LEU A 706 13.42 25.33 24.92
CA LEU A 706 14.12 25.27 23.63
C LEU A 706 15.53 25.90 23.71
N GLN A 707 15.75 26.87 24.60
CA GLN A 707 17.08 27.45 24.85
C GLN A 707 17.95 26.51 25.69
N GLU A 708 17.41 25.89 26.74
CA GLU A 708 18.11 24.94 27.60
C GLU A 708 18.51 23.66 26.84
N GLU A 709 17.66 23.13 25.95
CA GLU A 709 17.96 21.95 25.10
C GLU A 709 19.05 22.23 24.03
N SER A 710 19.39 23.49 23.76
CA SER A 710 20.43 23.86 22.79
C SER A 710 21.84 23.99 23.40
N GLU A 711 21.97 24.02 24.73
CA GLU A 711 23.25 24.20 25.43
C GLU A 711 23.79 22.93 26.14
N GLU A 712 23.03 21.84 26.25
CA GLU A 712 23.48 20.62 26.93
C GLU A 712 23.74 19.44 25.97
N CYS A 713 25.03 19.25 25.65
CA CYS A 713 25.58 17.99 25.18
C CYS A 713 26.36 17.35 26.36
N TYR A 714 26.19 16.04 26.54
CA TYR A 714 26.78 15.11 27.54
C TYR A 714 25.91 14.71 28.75
N ASP A 715 25.29 13.53 28.57
CA ASP A 715 25.24 12.35 29.45
C ASP A 715 25.36 12.53 30.97
N SER A 716 24.32 12.12 31.70
CA SER A 716 24.50 11.19 32.81
C SER A 716 23.18 10.50 33.17
N GLY A 717 23.18 9.17 33.08
CA GLY A 717 22.10 8.34 33.59
C GLY A 717 22.04 8.35 35.11
N VAL A 718 20.82 8.34 35.64
CA VAL A 718 20.44 7.59 36.84
C VAL A 718 18.96 7.19 36.69
N ASP A 719 18.70 5.93 36.32
CA ASP A 719 17.40 5.31 36.51
C ASP A 719 17.20 5.02 38.01
N GLU A 720 16.55 5.94 38.72
CA GLU A 720 15.94 5.63 40.02
C GLU A 720 14.52 5.07 39.80
N GLU A 721 14.43 3.75 39.59
CA GLU A 721 13.16 3.02 39.68
C GLU A 721 12.67 2.98 41.13
N SER A 722 11.92 4.01 41.51
CA SER A 722 11.10 4.06 42.72
C SER A 722 10.02 2.96 42.67
N TRP A 723 10.07 2.05 43.62
CA TRP A 723 9.06 1.02 43.87
C TRP A 723 7.72 1.64 44.27
N VAL A 724 6.88 1.88 43.26
CA VAL A 724 5.50 2.37 43.42
C VAL A 724 4.56 1.21 43.77
N GLY A 725 3.80 1.37 44.86
CA GLY A 725 2.93 0.34 45.43
C GLY A 725 1.80 -0.15 44.50
N ARG A 726 1.44 -1.43 44.66
CA ARG A 726 0.44 -2.22 43.90
C ARG A 726 -0.92 -1.54 43.58
N SER A 727 -1.29 -0.46 44.28
CA SER A 727 -2.52 0.30 44.01
C SER A 727 -2.40 1.14 42.73
N GLU A 728 -1.25 1.79 42.49
CA GLU A 728 -1.02 2.60 41.30
C GLU A 728 -0.78 1.74 40.06
N GLN A 729 -0.21 0.53 40.19
CA GLN A 729 -0.14 -0.42 39.08
C GLN A 729 -1.52 -0.84 38.58
N TYR A 730 -2.53 -0.99 39.46
CA TYR A 730 -3.90 -1.30 39.01
C TYR A 730 -4.57 -0.10 38.34
N ILE A 731 -4.34 1.12 38.84
CA ILE A 731 -4.85 2.35 38.19
C ILE A 731 -4.16 2.60 36.85
N ARG A 732 -2.84 2.35 36.76
CA ARG A 732 -2.03 2.47 35.56
C ARG A 732 -2.39 1.38 34.55
N TYR A 733 -2.53 0.13 34.98
CA TYR A 733 -3.06 -0.97 34.18
C TYR A 733 -4.50 -0.72 33.72
N ARG A 734 -5.37 -0.14 34.56
CA ARG A 734 -6.74 0.20 34.17
C ARG A 734 -6.78 1.40 33.23
N ARG A 735 -5.90 2.40 33.38
CA ARG A 735 -5.70 3.49 32.39
C ARG A 735 -5.07 3.00 31.10
N GLU A 736 -4.16 2.03 31.15
CA GLU A 736 -3.56 1.37 29.99
C GLU A 736 -4.58 0.47 29.29
N GLN A 737 -5.44 -0.23 30.02
CA GLN A 737 -6.54 -1.01 29.46
C GLN A 737 -7.62 -0.11 28.89
N LEU A 738 -8.00 0.98 29.57
CA LEU A 738 -8.91 1.99 29.01
C LEU A 738 -8.29 2.70 27.80
N SER A 739 -6.97 2.96 27.83
CA SER A 739 -6.23 3.47 26.67
C SER A 739 -6.16 2.45 25.55
N ARG A 740 -5.99 1.16 25.84
CA ARG A 740 -6.00 0.07 24.84
C ARG A 740 -7.41 -0.15 24.27
N GLU A 741 -8.46 0.05 25.07
CA GLU A 741 -9.86 0.00 24.63
C GLU A 741 -10.23 1.24 23.81
N LEU A 742 -9.74 2.43 24.16
CA LEU A 742 -9.84 3.64 23.31
C LEU A 742 -8.92 3.58 22.07
N GLN A 743 -7.78 2.91 22.13
CA GLN A 743 -6.82 2.72 21.03
C GLN A 743 -7.31 1.64 20.04
N LYS A 744 -8.15 0.70 20.47
CA LYS A 744 -8.83 -0.23 19.54
C LYS A 744 -9.81 0.49 18.60
N GLU A 745 -10.20 1.74 18.90
CA GLU A 745 -11.00 2.59 18.01
C GLU A 745 -10.20 3.66 17.25
N VAL A 746 -8.95 3.97 17.62
CA VAL A 746 -8.15 4.98 16.92
C VAL A 746 -6.66 4.67 17.09
N GLN A 747 -6.02 4.24 16.01
CA GLN A 747 -4.57 4.31 15.86
C GLN A 747 -4.20 5.80 15.77
N TRP A 748 -4.06 6.46 16.92
CA TRP A 748 -3.61 7.85 16.97
C TRP A 748 -2.22 7.92 16.34
N SER A 749 -2.16 8.53 15.17
CA SER A 749 -0.94 8.78 14.44
C SER A 749 0.03 9.60 15.29
N THR A 750 1.31 9.28 15.20
CA THR A 750 2.46 10.15 15.53
C THR A 750 2.46 11.51 14.83
N GLU A 751 1.40 11.87 14.09
CA GLU A 751 1.31 13.11 13.32
C GLU A 751 0.89 14.34 14.15
N ASP A 752 0.53 14.24 15.43
CA ASP A 752 0.22 15.41 16.29
C ASP A 752 1.47 16.21 16.70
N ASP A 753 2.62 16.02 16.05
CA ASP A 753 3.84 16.81 16.23
C ASP A 753 3.96 18.02 15.27
N HIS A 754 3.14 18.10 14.22
CA HIS A 754 3.27 19.16 13.20
C HIS A 754 2.70 20.50 13.69
N GLU A 755 3.43 21.62 13.51
CA GLU A 755 2.94 22.96 13.83
C GLU A 755 1.78 23.42 12.93
N LEU A 756 0.94 24.33 13.44
CA LEU A 756 -0.10 24.96 12.63
C LEU A 756 0.49 26.02 11.70
N GLU A 757 0.08 26.02 10.44
CA GLU A 757 0.44 27.09 9.51
C GLU A 757 -0.38 28.35 9.79
N LEU A 758 0.27 29.37 10.34
CA LEU A 758 -0.36 30.63 10.76
C LEU A 758 -0.29 31.75 9.70
N GLY A 759 0.43 31.54 8.59
CA GLY A 759 0.58 32.53 7.52
C GLY A 759 0.87 33.96 8.04
N LEU A 760 0.03 34.93 7.63
CA LEU A 760 0.12 36.33 8.08
C LEU A 760 -0.11 36.53 9.59
N LEU A 761 -0.82 35.61 10.26
CA LEU A 761 -1.02 35.68 11.70
C LEU A 761 0.28 35.43 12.47
N ASN A 762 1.26 34.78 11.85
CA ASN A 762 2.58 34.63 12.47
C ASN A 762 3.32 35.98 12.59
N LEU A 763 2.99 36.96 11.76
CA LEU A 763 3.57 38.31 11.82
C LEU A 763 2.99 39.17 12.95
N ILE A 764 1.88 38.73 13.57
CA ILE A 764 1.27 39.47 14.67
C ILE A 764 2.16 39.36 15.91
N HIS A 765 2.61 40.52 16.41
CA HIS A 765 3.32 40.61 17.68
C HIS A 765 2.37 40.37 18.84
N GLU A 766 2.46 39.17 19.41
CA GLU A 766 1.59 38.66 20.47
C GLU A 766 1.66 39.52 21.73
N GLU A 767 2.87 39.91 22.12
CA GLU A 767 3.12 40.74 23.31
C GLU A 767 2.46 42.12 23.18
N GLY A 768 2.54 42.73 21.99
CA GLY A 768 1.87 43.99 21.68
C GLY A 768 0.34 43.87 21.68
N ALA A 769 -0.19 42.76 21.15
CA ALA A 769 -1.63 42.49 21.15
C ALA A 769 -2.16 42.32 22.58
N VAL A 770 -1.49 41.53 23.42
CA VAL A 770 -1.84 41.31 24.82
C VAL A 770 -1.75 42.62 25.61
N TYR A 771 -0.69 43.39 25.42
CA TYR A 771 -0.53 44.70 26.03
C TYR A 771 -1.69 45.64 25.69
N SER A 772 -2.02 45.77 24.40
CA SER A 772 -3.11 46.63 23.95
C SER A 772 -4.46 46.21 24.54
N CYS A 773 -4.67 44.90 24.69
CA CYS A 773 -5.87 44.32 25.30
C CYS A 773 -5.94 44.67 26.80
N LEU A 774 -4.87 44.40 27.55
CA LEU A 774 -4.81 44.70 28.98
C LEU A 774 -4.98 46.21 29.23
N LYS A 775 -4.27 47.07 28.49
CA LYS A 775 -4.41 48.54 28.64
C LYS A 775 -5.84 49.01 28.35
N ARG A 776 -6.45 48.54 27.26
CA ARG A 776 -7.78 49.00 26.82
C ARG A 776 -8.90 48.50 27.71
N PHE A 777 -8.76 47.31 28.30
CA PHE A 777 -9.82 46.65 29.05
C PHE A 777 -9.54 46.56 30.57
N ALA A 778 -8.40 47.10 31.02
CA ALA A 778 -7.97 47.11 32.41
C ALA A 778 -9.01 47.69 33.36
N SER A 779 -9.50 48.90 33.08
CA SER A 779 -10.46 49.59 33.94
C SER A 779 -11.82 48.89 34.03
N LYS A 780 -12.19 48.08 33.02
CA LYS A 780 -13.53 47.50 32.88
C LYS A 780 -13.66 46.11 33.50
N TYR A 781 -12.68 45.23 33.29
CA TYR A 781 -12.77 43.83 33.72
C TYR A 781 -11.78 43.47 34.85
N LEU A 782 -10.69 44.23 35.02
CA LEU A 782 -9.70 43.98 36.09
C LEU A 782 -10.11 44.55 37.46
N THR A 783 -11.31 45.10 37.60
CA THR A 783 -11.86 45.53 38.90
C THR A 783 -12.44 44.37 39.71
N THR A 784 -12.75 43.25 39.05
CA THR A 784 -13.27 42.01 39.64
C THR A 784 -12.17 41.26 40.40
N GLU A 785 -12.41 40.88 41.66
CA GLU A 785 -11.40 40.19 42.50
C GLU A 785 -10.84 38.90 41.87
N SER A 786 -11.66 38.18 41.09
CA SER A 786 -11.26 36.94 40.40
C SER A 786 -10.19 37.11 39.32
N VAL A 787 -9.96 38.34 38.82
CA VAL A 787 -8.97 38.63 37.76
C VAL A 787 -7.79 39.45 38.28
N LYS A 788 -7.97 40.21 39.37
CA LYS A 788 -6.91 41.03 39.97
C LYS A 788 -5.69 40.23 40.42
N GLN A 789 -5.91 39.17 41.19
CA GLN A 789 -4.83 38.38 41.76
C GLN A 789 -3.99 37.67 40.67
N PRO A 790 -4.59 36.96 39.68
CA PRO A 790 -3.83 36.33 38.62
C PRO A 790 -3.04 37.31 37.73
N VAL A 791 -3.56 38.53 37.52
CA VAL A 791 -2.83 39.57 36.78
C VAL A 791 -1.63 40.09 37.56
N SER A 792 -1.76 40.27 38.87
CA SER A 792 -0.63 40.65 39.72
C SER A 792 0.47 39.58 39.68
N ASP A 793 0.09 38.31 39.86
CA ASP A 793 1.00 37.17 39.83
C ASP A 793 1.69 37.03 38.45
N PHE A 794 0.97 37.30 37.36
CA PHE A 794 1.51 37.32 36.00
C PHE A 794 2.56 38.44 35.81
N LEU A 795 2.27 39.65 36.27
CA LEU A 795 3.18 40.80 36.16
C LEU A 795 4.43 40.67 37.04
N GLU A 796 4.35 39.89 38.13
CA GLU A 796 5.51 39.52 38.94
C GLU A 796 6.39 38.48 38.23
N LYS A 797 5.77 37.49 37.58
CA LYS A 797 6.49 36.43 36.84
C LYS A 797 7.09 36.92 35.52
N LEU A 798 6.49 37.93 34.87
CA LEU A 798 6.96 38.49 33.60
C LEU A 798 7.13 40.03 33.71
N PRO A 799 8.24 40.50 34.32
CA PRO A 799 8.45 41.92 34.64
C PRO A 799 8.57 42.84 33.41
N GLU A 800 8.82 42.29 32.23
CA GLU A 800 8.84 43.03 30.95
C GLU A 800 7.47 43.66 30.64
N TYR A 801 6.38 42.95 30.93
CA TYR A 801 5.01 43.46 30.78
C TYR A 801 4.68 44.56 31.80
N ARG A 802 5.26 44.48 33.01
CA ARG A 802 5.12 45.52 34.04
C ARG A 802 5.81 46.82 33.62
N ARG A 803 6.99 46.76 33.01
CA ARG A 803 7.70 47.95 32.49
C ARG A 803 6.90 48.64 31.38
N LEU A 804 6.36 47.87 30.43
CA LEU A 804 5.54 48.38 29.33
C LEU A 804 4.22 49.02 29.81
N LEU A 805 3.61 48.50 30.88
CA LEU A 805 2.40 49.08 31.49
C LEU A 805 2.69 50.41 32.21
N ASN A 806 3.83 50.49 32.90
CA ASN A 806 4.23 51.67 33.68
C ASN A 806 4.77 52.82 32.81
N GLU A 807 5.45 52.55 31.69
CA GLU A 807 6.08 53.56 30.82
C GLU A 807 5.09 54.45 30.04
N GLN A 808 3.80 54.11 29.99
CA GLN A 808 2.75 54.91 29.31
C GLN A 808 1.49 55.18 30.15
N GLY A 809 1.61 55.17 31.48
CA GLY A 809 0.61 55.72 32.40
C GLY A 809 -0.49 54.74 32.84
N LEU A 810 -0.10 53.65 33.49
CA LEU A 810 -0.94 52.86 34.41
C LEU A 810 -0.17 52.59 35.70
#